data_AF-A0A3D8Q4Y6-F1
#
_entry.id   AF-A0A3D8Q4Y6-F1
#
_cell.length_a   1.000
_cell.length_b   1.000
_cell.length_c   1.000
_cell.angle_alpha   90.00
_cell.angle_beta   90.00
_cell.angle_gamma   90.00
#
_symmetry.space_group_name_H-M   'P 1'
#
loop_
_entity.id
_entity.type
_entity.pdbx_description
1 polymer ?
#
loop_
_entity_poly.entity_id
_entity_poly.type
_entity_poly.pdbx_seq_one_letter_code
_entity_poly.pdbx_strand_id
1 'polypeptide(L)'
;MDEPVQGQVKTGFYVNSVTERWAWFLPTASAGIGVQFLGIWLTLALPRLWTAGCVLYRRGTASATPANARGIELEPRDHDQREQVLDAGSFALDRIWNAGLPQNRLTGGVLPRRETNMVLHDLGLAFISIVFFILVIVLGSLINLLTGDSVGLAQASDCGYYLPGNFDETPAVIAAQTRLQVDAASYAQSCYGGRGNAITGCNLFAQQAIPYTSTEEVDCPFSGEMCLLGSKGAIKFSTGPVPAQALGFNTGKHLEFKRSTSFAPLVRNETFVQKYIPGGDTSLTGYQFFYGWTAPPDIAPVMWPWTYQWYGINRMPVDNTYEVGVVQENRYYMPIPELQSASGKRLTILFVSNKRFRYAKKVDDPLFEARFETEAPVPNPQDDQVWWTAGPADDSPRVLACVDEFKWRDRRSSENWTDASSPAERFPSVQSDRWRLLPLSLDVSTIWDVVSFRLAAALNASSQTPPNSFFGVMTPDQWKIEARQLFEASLARAQFETRNMALGLYAGLPNYVKSNMSPEICREAYLVNAPGYTNIFAAPWVAIFVICSLIVVATFPTGTREDEKLLFERLPDSMVQPLANLCVVIVHATTNALDWILRSTVSCSIVCWKFMTASTLAFLAKINVTARMIWSSARRVIGV
;
A
#
# COMPACT_ATOMS: atom_id res chain seq x y z
N MET A 1 2.89 6.81 -18.71
CA MET A 1 3.40 5.90 -17.67
C MET A 1 2.42 4.76 -17.40
N ASP A 2 1.65 4.33 -18.40
CA ASP A 2 0.94 3.04 -18.33
C ASP A 2 1.80 1.90 -18.88
N GLU A 3 3.12 2.14 -19.03
CA GLU A 3 4.01 1.01 -19.25
C GLU A 3 3.89 0.11 -18.02
N PRO A 4 3.49 -1.16 -18.24
CA PRO A 4 3.31 -2.07 -17.14
C PRO A 4 4.65 -2.18 -16.41
N VAL A 5 4.62 -2.20 -15.08
CA VAL A 5 5.79 -2.34 -14.18
C VAL A 5 6.50 -3.71 -14.36
N GLN A 6 6.27 -4.39 -15.48
CA GLN A 6 6.88 -5.66 -15.87
C GLN A 6 8.41 -5.50 -15.94
N GLY A 7 9.10 -6.16 -15.02
CA GLY A 7 10.57 -6.14 -14.92
C GLY A 7 11.13 -5.27 -13.79
N GLN A 8 10.29 -4.50 -13.08
CA GLN A 8 10.74 -3.63 -11.97
C GLN A 8 10.37 -4.17 -10.58
N VAL A 9 10.01 -5.45 -10.45
CA VAL A 9 9.56 -6.03 -9.18
C VAL A 9 10.34 -7.30 -8.88
N LYS A 10 10.83 -7.42 -7.64
CA LYS A 10 11.57 -8.57 -7.16
C LYS A 10 10.62 -9.76 -7.00
N THR A 11 10.83 -10.80 -7.80
CA THR A 11 10.18 -12.09 -7.59
C THR A 11 10.97 -12.93 -6.57
N GLY A 12 10.28 -13.83 -5.89
CA GLY A 12 10.86 -14.72 -4.90
C GLY A 12 10.52 -14.34 -3.46
N PHE A 13 11.35 -14.81 -2.52
CA PHE A 13 11.10 -14.69 -1.09
C PHE A 13 11.50 -13.33 -0.53
N TYR A 14 10.61 -12.75 0.27
CA TYR A 14 10.89 -11.53 1.01
C TYR A 14 10.02 -11.42 2.27
N VAL A 15 10.39 -10.47 3.14
CA VAL A 15 9.57 -10.06 4.28
C VAL A 15 8.82 -8.82 3.90
N ASN A 16 7.49 -8.90 3.95
CA ASN A 16 6.65 -7.73 3.85
C ASN A 16 6.58 -7.06 5.24
N SER A 17 7.22 -5.90 5.41
CA SER A 17 7.27 -5.19 6.69
C SER A 17 5.92 -4.60 7.12
N VAL A 18 4.94 -4.46 6.21
CA VAL A 18 3.59 -3.99 6.54
C VAL A 18 2.80 -5.10 7.22
N THR A 19 2.90 -6.33 6.72
CA THR A 19 2.19 -7.48 7.29
C THR A 19 3.02 -8.28 8.29
N GLU A 20 4.33 -7.98 8.38
CA GLU A 20 5.34 -8.75 9.11
C GLU A 20 5.36 -10.25 8.74
N ARG A 21 4.95 -10.57 7.50
CA ARG A 21 4.85 -11.95 7.01
C ARG A 21 5.90 -12.24 5.95
N TRP A 22 6.37 -13.49 5.99
CA TRP A 22 7.18 -14.10 4.94
C TRP A 22 6.31 -14.43 3.75
N ALA A 23 6.63 -13.87 2.58
CA ALA A 23 5.87 -14.07 1.36
C ALA A 23 6.77 -14.47 0.19
N TRP A 24 6.24 -15.31 -0.69
CA TRP A 24 6.75 -15.54 -2.03
C TRP A 24 6.00 -14.66 -3.01
N PHE A 25 6.69 -13.70 -3.62
CA PHE A 25 6.13 -12.88 -4.68
C PHE A 25 6.34 -13.57 -6.02
N LEU A 26 5.24 -14.01 -6.64
CA LEU A 26 5.29 -14.77 -7.88
C LEU A 26 4.30 -14.18 -8.90
N PRO A 27 4.55 -14.36 -10.21
CA PRO A 27 3.52 -14.12 -11.22
C PRO A 27 2.25 -14.89 -10.85
N THR A 28 1.07 -14.30 -11.05
CA THR A 28 -0.21 -14.90 -10.64
C THR A 28 -0.40 -16.30 -11.20
N ALA A 29 0.06 -16.57 -12.42
CA ALA A 29 0.03 -17.92 -13.00
C ALA A 29 0.89 -18.92 -12.20
N SER A 30 2.12 -18.56 -11.85
CA SER A 30 3.02 -19.40 -11.04
C SER A 30 2.52 -19.58 -9.61
N ALA A 31 1.95 -18.52 -9.02
CA ALA A 31 1.30 -18.59 -7.72
C ALA A 31 0.11 -19.58 -7.75
N GLY A 32 -0.72 -19.49 -8.80
CA GLY A 32 -1.83 -20.41 -9.03
C GLY A 32 -1.37 -21.87 -9.11
N ILE A 33 -0.28 -22.15 -9.83
CA ILE A 33 0.33 -23.49 -9.90
C ILE A 33 0.76 -23.97 -8.50
N GLY A 34 1.44 -23.11 -7.72
CA GLY A 34 1.86 -23.45 -6.36
C GLY A 34 0.70 -23.76 -5.41
N VAL A 35 -0.41 -23.04 -5.57
CA VAL A 35 -1.65 -23.28 -4.82
C VAL A 35 -2.34 -24.58 -5.26
N GLN A 36 -2.43 -24.82 -6.56
CA GLN A 36 -2.99 -26.07 -7.11
C GLN A 36 -2.16 -27.29 -6.67
N PHE A 37 -0.84 -27.19 -6.69
CA PHE A 37 0.05 -28.24 -6.20
C PHE A 37 -0.21 -28.58 -4.72
N LEU A 38 -0.40 -27.57 -3.88
CA LEU A 38 -0.77 -27.79 -2.48
C LEU A 38 -2.16 -28.44 -2.35
N GLY A 39 -3.10 -28.04 -3.21
CA GLY A 39 -4.41 -28.68 -3.32
C GLY A 39 -4.32 -30.17 -3.67
N ILE A 40 -3.46 -30.55 -4.62
CA ILE A 40 -3.19 -31.95 -4.97
C ILE A 40 -2.58 -32.70 -3.76
N TRP A 41 -1.65 -32.09 -3.04
CA TRP A 41 -1.09 -32.71 -1.84
C TRP A 41 -2.13 -32.93 -0.75
N LEU A 42 -3.05 -31.98 -0.58
CA LEU A 42 -4.19 -32.12 0.34
C LEU A 42 -5.11 -33.26 -0.10
N THR A 43 -5.46 -33.36 -1.39
CA THR A 43 -6.32 -34.46 -1.88
C THR A 43 -5.68 -35.83 -1.76
N LEU A 44 -4.34 -35.93 -1.73
CA LEU A 44 -3.63 -37.18 -1.43
C LEU A 44 -3.60 -37.51 0.08
N ALA A 45 -3.38 -36.51 0.94
CA ALA A 45 -3.28 -36.70 2.38
C ALA A 45 -4.64 -36.98 3.04
N LEU A 46 -5.71 -36.33 2.56
CA LEU A 46 -7.04 -36.37 3.16
C LEU A 46 -7.65 -37.80 3.18
N PRO A 47 -7.71 -38.57 2.08
CA PRO A 47 -8.21 -39.95 2.11
C PRO A 47 -7.42 -40.86 3.04
N ARG A 48 -6.12 -40.60 3.21
CA ARG A 48 -5.25 -41.37 4.09
C ARG A 48 -5.55 -41.07 5.56
N LEU A 49 -5.72 -39.79 5.89
CA LEU A 49 -6.13 -39.35 7.22
C LEU A 49 -7.50 -39.94 7.58
N TRP A 50 -8.43 -39.93 6.63
CA TRP A 50 -9.74 -40.56 6.76
C TRP A 50 -9.62 -42.05 7.13
N THR A 51 -8.88 -42.82 6.33
CA THR A 51 -8.66 -44.25 6.58
C THR A 51 -8.00 -44.52 7.93
N ALA A 52 -6.98 -43.74 8.30
CA ALA A 52 -6.33 -43.85 9.61
C ALA A 52 -7.31 -43.58 10.76
N GLY A 53 -8.17 -42.56 10.62
CA GLY A 53 -9.23 -42.25 11.57
C GLY A 53 -10.21 -43.41 11.75
N CYS A 54 -10.68 -44.01 10.64
CA CYS A 54 -11.56 -45.17 10.66
C CYS A 54 -10.91 -46.38 11.37
N VAL A 55 -9.63 -46.65 11.12
CA VAL A 55 -8.90 -47.75 11.77
C VAL A 55 -8.74 -47.51 13.27
N LEU A 56 -8.40 -46.29 13.69
CA LEU A 56 -8.26 -45.93 15.10
C LEU A 56 -9.61 -46.04 15.83
N TYR A 57 -10.69 -45.58 15.22
CA TYR A 57 -12.04 -45.69 15.77
C TYR A 57 -12.46 -47.16 15.98
N ARG A 58 -12.23 -48.03 14.98
CA ARG A 58 -12.50 -49.47 15.10
C ARG A 58 -11.67 -50.14 16.20
N ARG A 59 -10.39 -49.80 16.32
CA ARG A 59 -9.53 -50.34 17.39
C ARG A 59 -9.99 -49.90 18.78
N GLY A 60 -10.39 -48.63 18.93
CA GLY A 60 -10.91 -48.10 20.19
C GLY A 60 -12.21 -48.78 20.62
N THR A 61 -13.12 -49.04 19.68
CA THR A 61 -14.41 -49.69 19.97
C THR A 61 -14.27 -51.20 20.22
N ALA A 62 -13.37 -51.89 19.50
CA ALA A 62 -13.09 -53.31 19.74
C ALA A 62 -12.47 -53.59 21.12
N SER A 63 -11.68 -52.66 21.66
CA SER A 63 -11.07 -52.76 22.99
C SER A 63 -12.08 -52.67 24.14
N ALA A 64 -13.30 -52.18 23.90
CA ALA A 64 -14.32 -52.00 24.93
C ALA A 64 -15.15 -53.27 25.19
N THR A 65 -14.95 -54.33 24.40
CA THR A 65 -15.63 -55.61 24.60
C THR A 65 -14.92 -56.41 25.71
N PRO A 66 -15.58 -56.67 26.86
CA PRO A 66 -14.93 -57.35 27.98
C PRO A 66 -14.54 -58.79 27.61
N ALA A 67 -13.29 -59.16 27.94
CA ALA A 67 -12.58 -60.38 27.56
C ALA A 67 -13.15 -61.72 28.12
N ASN A 68 -14.42 -61.78 28.50
CA ASN A 68 -15.04 -62.95 29.14
C ASN A 68 -15.72 -63.94 28.19
N ALA A 69 -15.57 -63.80 26.86
CA ALA A 69 -16.00 -64.81 25.90
C ALA A 69 -14.82 -65.68 25.44
N ARG A 70 -14.32 -66.56 26.32
CA ARG A 70 -13.38 -67.62 25.94
C ARG A 70 -14.15 -68.83 25.41
N GLY A 71 -13.79 -69.29 24.22
CA GLY A 71 -14.06 -70.67 23.81
C GLY A 71 -14.82 -70.86 22.49
N ILE A 72 -14.54 -70.08 21.45
CA ILE A 72 -14.85 -70.51 20.07
C ILE A 72 -13.62 -70.23 19.21
N GLU A 73 -12.96 -71.33 18.83
CA GLU A 73 -11.83 -71.39 17.92
C GLU A 73 -12.33 -71.00 16.52
N LEU A 74 -11.95 -69.81 16.04
CA LEU A 74 -12.30 -69.31 14.70
C LEU A 74 -11.06 -69.31 13.83
N GLU A 75 -11.18 -70.09 12.75
CA GLU A 75 -10.24 -70.31 11.66
C GLU A 75 -9.79 -68.99 10.97
N PRO A 76 -8.51 -68.84 10.58
CA PRO A 76 -7.98 -67.58 10.09
C PRO A 76 -8.41 -67.31 8.63
N ARG A 77 -9.45 -66.49 8.47
CA ARG A 77 -9.95 -66.00 7.17
C ARG A 77 -9.45 -64.58 6.92
N ASP A 78 -8.13 -64.42 6.78
CA ASP A 78 -7.45 -63.11 6.78
C ASP A 78 -7.42 -62.39 5.41
N HIS A 79 -7.75 -63.06 4.30
CA HIS A 79 -7.62 -62.47 2.96
C HIS A 79 -8.85 -61.67 2.46
N ASP A 80 -10.07 -62.00 2.87
CA ASP A 80 -11.30 -61.34 2.38
C ASP A 80 -11.65 -60.03 3.13
N GLN A 81 -11.07 -59.77 4.29
CA GLN A 81 -11.44 -58.59 5.11
C GLN A 81 -10.87 -57.26 4.59
N ARG A 82 -9.81 -57.28 3.77
CA ARG A 82 -9.19 -56.04 3.25
C ARG A 82 -10.05 -55.37 2.17
N GLU A 83 -10.77 -56.12 1.34
CA GLU A 83 -11.63 -55.55 0.30
C GLU A 83 -12.89 -54.87 0.87
N GLN A 84 -13.47 -55.40 1.94
CA GLN A 84 -14.69 -54.82 2.54
C GLN A 84 -14.49 -53.43 3.19
N VAL A 85 -13.25 -53.01 3.47
CA VAL A 85 -12.97 -51.70 4.11
C VAL A 85 -13.09 -50.55 3.11
N LEU A 86 -12.79 -50.78 1.83
CA LEU A 86 -12.87 -49.73 0.81
C LEU A 86 -14.31 -49.49 0.33
N ASP A 87 -15.16 -50.51 0.34
CA ASP A 87 -16.58 -50.38 -0.04
C ASP A 87 -17.49 -49.85 1.09
N ALA A 88 -17.08 -49.91 2.35
CA ALA A 88 -17.95 -49.57 3.49
C ALA A 88 -18.43 -48.10 3.53
N GLY A 89 -17.72 -47.18 2.86
CA GLY A 89 -18.04 -45.75 2.87
C GLY A 89 -19.29 -45.38 2.06
N SER A 90 -19.48 -45.99 0.89
CA SER A 90 -20.65 -45.75 0.02
C SER A 90 -21.91 -46.45 0.56
N PHE A 91 -21.76 -47.63 1.17
CA PHE A 91 -22.87 -48.42 1.71
C PHE A 91 -23.51 -47.85 2.98
N ALA A 92 -22.80 -47.04 3.78
CA ALA A 92 -23.31 -46.54 5.05
C ALA A 92 -24.43 -45.50 4.87
N LEU A 93 -24.29 -44.56 3.92
CA LEU A 93 -25.30 -43.54 3.64
C LEU A 93 -26.57 -44.15 3.03
N ASP A 94 -26.40 -45.14 2.15
CA ASP A 94 -27.52 -45.82 1.48
C ASP A 94 -28.32 -46.68 2.48
N ARG A 95 -27.66 -47.31 3.47
CA ARG A 95 -28.36 -48.01 4.56
C ARG A 95 -29.08 -47.06 5.52
N ILE A 96 -28.50 -45.92 5.86
CA ILE A 96 -29.17 -44.92 6.73
C ILE A 96 -30.40 -44.34 6.03
N TRP A 97 -30.29 -44.02 4.74
CA TRP A 97 -31.41 -43.53 3.93
C TRP A 97 -32.53 -44.56 3.83
N ASN A 98 -32.20 -45.83 3.57
CA ASN A 98 -33.18 -46.91 3.46
C ASN A 98 -33.73 -47.39 4.83
N ALA A 99 -33.00 -47.19 5.93
CA ALA A 99 -33.47 -47.50 7.28
C ALA A 99 -34.35 -46.38 7.89
N GLY A 100 -34.34 -45.18 7.31
CA GLY A 100 -35.00 -43.98 7.83
C GLY A 100 -36.52 -43.88 7.63
N LEU A 101 -37.18 -44.85 6.99
CA LEU A 101 -38.64 -44.84 6.83
C LEU A 101 -39.30 -46.18 7.24
N PRO A 102 -39.35 -46.52 8.53
CA PRO A 102 -40.25 -47.57 8.99
C PRO A 102 -41.66 -46.98 9.08
N GLN A 103 -42.37 -46.94 7.95
CA GLN A 103 -43.74 -46.40 7.93
C GLN A 103 -44.77 -47.29 8.65
N ASN A 104 -44.44 -48.51 9.13
CA ASN A 104 -45.49 -49.45 9.58
C ASN A 104 -45.08 -50.50 10.66
N ARG A 105 -44.34 -50.15 11.72
CA ARG A 105 -44.25 -51.04 12.91
C ARG A 105 -44.25 -50.29 14.24
N LEU A 106 -45.44 -49.88 14.66
CA LEU A 106 -45.78 -49.45 16.02
C LEU A 106 -46.29 -50.63 16.86
N THR A 107 -45.46 -51.63 17.13
CA THR A 107 -45.76 -52.63 18.17
C THR A 107 -44.56 -52.82 19.10
N GLY A 108 -44.78 -52.52 20.38
CA GLY A 108 -43.77 -52.36 21.43
C GLY A 108 -43.05 -53.66 21.83
N GLY A 109 -42.16 -54.13 20.97
CA GLY A 109 -41.14 -55.12 21.30
C GLY A 109 -39.81 -54.43 21.62
N VAL A 110 -39.25 -54.73 22.79
CA VAL A 110 -37.88 -54.32 23.17
C VAL A 110 -36.91 -54.90 22.13
N LEU A 111 -36.33 -54.04 21.29
CA LEU A 111 -35.40 -54.44 20.25
C LEU A 111 -34.19 -55.17 20.86
N PRO A 112 -33.74 -56.28 20.25
CA PRO A 112 -32.60 -57.04 20.75
C PRO A 112 -31.33 -56.19 20.76
N ARG A 113 -30.59 -56.21 21.88
CA ARG A 113 -29.34 -55.44 22.18
C ARG A 113 -28.25 -55.51 21.11
N ARG A 114 -28.37 -56.42 20.14
CA ARG A 114 -27.44 -56.58 19.02
C ARG A 114 -27.67 -55.55 17.91
N GLU A 115 -28.91 -55.06 17.72
CA GLU A 115 -29.22 -54.07 16.69
C GLU A 115 -28.86 -52.64 17.10
N THR A 116 -28.94 -52.30 18.40
CA THR A 116 -28.59 -50.96 18.90
C THR A 116 -27.10 -50.65 18.76
N ASN A 117 -26.22 -51.64 18.94
CA ASN A 117 -24.78 -51.46 18.75
C ASN A 117 -24.39 -51.23 17.29
N MET A 118 -25.18 -51.77 16.34
CA MET A 118 -24.95 -51.57 14.90
C MET A 118 -25.30 -50.14 14.49
N VAL A 119 -26.44 -49.62 14.97
CA VAL A 119 -26.86 -48.23 14.72
C VAL A 119 -25.88 -47.23 15.34
N LEU A 120 -25.37 -47.50 16.55
CA LEU A 120 -24.39 -46.61 17.19
C LEU A 120 -23.05 -46.56 16.43
N HIS A 121 -22.62 -47.68 15.85
CA HIS A 121 -21.41 -47.74 15.03
C HIS A 121 -21.57 -46.93 13.74
N ASP A 122 -22.72 -47.02 13.07
CA ASP A 122 -23.01 -46.29 11.83
C ASP A 122 -23.16 -44.79 12.08
N LEU A 123 -23.79 -44.38 13.19
CA LEU A 123 -23.83 -42.98 13.63
C LEU A 123 -22.44 -42.43 13.95
N GLY A 124 -21.57 -43.25 14.56
CA GLY A 124 -20.18 -42.87 14.84
C GLY A 124 -19.36 -42.64 13.57
N LEU A 125 -19.48 -43.54 12.57
CA LEU A 125 -18.83 -43.36 11.28
C LEU A 125 -19.36 -42.14 10.53
N ALA A 126 -20.69 -41.92 10.53
CA ALA A 126 -21.30 -40.74 9.94
C ALA A 126 -20.80 -39.45 10.59
N PHE A 127 -20.66 -39.42 11.92
CA PHE A 127 -20.09 -38.27 12.64
C PHE A 127 -18.63 -38.01 12.23
N ILE A 128 -17.80 -39.04 12.14
CA ILE A 128 -16.39 -38.89 11.69
C ILE A 128 -16.37 -38.34 10.25
N SER A 129 -17.24 -38.83 9.35
CA SER A 129 -17.34 -38.33 7.97
C SER A 129 -17.68 -36.84 7.96
N ILE A 130 -18.66 -36.42 8.75
CA ILE A 130 -19.06 -35.01 8.86
C ILE A 130 -17.89 -34.16 9.38
N VAL A 131 -17.22 -34.59 10.46
CA VAL A 131 -16.05 -33.88 11.00
C VAL A 131 -14.94 -33.78 9.95
N PHE A 132 -14.71 -34.84 9.18
CA PHE A 132 -13.75 -34.83 8.09
C PHE A 132 -14.14 -33.87 6.97
N PHE A 133 -15.40 -33.86 6.51
CA PHE A 133 -15.87 -32.90 5.51
C PHE A 133 -15.75 -31.46 5.99
N ILE A 134 -16.09 -31.18 7.26
CA ILE A 134 -15.86 -29.87 7.87
C ILE A 134 -14.37 -29.52 7.82
N LEU A 135 -13.49 -30.46 8.16
CA LEU A 135 -12.04 -30.25 8.11
C LEU A 135 -11.54 -30.00 6.68
N VAL A 136 -12.07 -30.68 5.67
CA VAL A 136 -11.76 -30.42 4.25
C VAL A 136 -12.23 -29.03 3.84
N ILE A 137 -13.44 -28.62 4.22
CA ILE A 137 -13.97 -27.28 3.91
C ILE A 137 -13.11 -26.20 4.57
N VAL A 138 -12.76 -26.38 5.85
CA VAL A 138 -11.89 -25.46 6.58
C VAL A 138 -10.51 -25.39 5.91
N LEU A 139 -9.86 -26.53 5.64
CA LEU A 139 -8.56 -26.56 4.93
C LEU A 139 -8.64 -25.95 3.53
N GLY A 140 -9.72 -26.18 2.79
CA GLY A 140 -9.98 -25.58 1.49
C GLY A 140 -10.13 -24.05 1.59
N SER A 141 -10.83 -23.56 2.61
CA SER A 141 -10.94 -22.12 2.86
C SER A 141 -9.61 -21.48 3.29
N LEU A 142 -8.76 -22.22 4.00
CA LEU A 142 -7.40 -21.78 4.35
C LEU A 142 -6.51 -21.59 3.11
N ILE A 143 -6.79 -22.27 1.99
CA ILE A 143 -6.05 -22.07 0.73
C ILE A 143 -6.26 -20.64 0.21
N ASN A 144 -7.47 -20.09 0.33
CA ASN A 144 -7.72 -18.69 -0.06
C ASN A 144 -6.97 -17.70 0.82
N LEU A 145 -6.62 -18.08 2.06
CA LEU A 145 -5.75 -17.28 2.93
C LEU A 145 -4.27 -17.37 2.55
N LEU A 146 -3.85 -18.31 1.68
CA LEU A 146 -2.46 -18.43 1.24
C LEU A 146 -2.10 -17.36 0.23
N THR A 147 -3.04 -16.99 -0.63
CA THR A 147 -2.88 -15.90 -1.58
C THR A 147 -3.06 -14.56 -0.87
N GLY A 148 -2.01 -13.77 -0.82
CA GLY A 148 -2.02 -12.40 -0.33
C GLY A 148 -2.13 -11.39 -1.47
N ASP A 149 -1.93 -10.12 -1.11
CA ASP A 149 -2.07 -8.98 -2.02
C ASP A 149 -1.06 -9.03 -3.18
N SER A 150 -1.27 -8.19 -4.21
CA SER A 150 -0.36 -8.01 -5.35
C SER A 150 0.80 -7.04 -5.06
N VAL A 151 1.09 -6.78 -3.79
CA VAL A 151 2.15 -5.85 -3.37
C VAL A 151 3.50 -6.57 -3.33
N GLY A 152 4.49 -6.12 -4.10
CA GLY A 152 5.84 -6.70 -4.15
C GLY A 152 6.92 -5.67 -3.90
N LEU A 153 8.17 -6.11 -3.79
CA LEU A 153 9.32 -5.20 -3.63
C LEU A 153 9.77 -4.62 -4.96
N ALA A 154 9.97 -3.31 -5.03
CA ALA A 154 10.61 -2.67 -6.17
C ALA A 154 12.02 -3.22 -6.40
N GLN A 155 12.36 -3.46 -7.66
CA GLN A 155 13.68 -3.86 -8.14
C GLN A 155 13.97 -3.17 -9.48
N ALA A 156 14.16 -1.86 -9.45
CA ALA A 156 14.66 -1.12 -10.61
C ALA A 156 16.20 -1.00 -10.55
N SER A 157 16.89 -1.25 -11.67
CA SER A 157 18.34 -1.01 -11.82
C SER A 157 18.69 0.46 -11.64
N ASP A 158 17.81 1.32 -12.15
CA ASP A 158 17.98 2.76 -12.20
C ASP A 158 17.20 3.48 -11.11
N CYS A 159 16.92 2.79 -10.01
CA CYS A 159 16.34 3.43 -8.86
C CYS A 159 17.26 4.55 -8.34
N GLY A 160 16.69 5.63 -7.82
CA GLY A 160 17.43 6.73 -7.23
C GLY A 160 16.71 8.06 -7.30
N TYR A 161 17.36 9.08 -6.75
CA TYR A 161 16.91 10.45 -6.88
C TYR A 161 17.53 11.09 -8.12
N TYR A 162 16.68 11.69 -8.95
CA TYR A 162 17.10 12.36 -10.17
C TYR A 162 16.74 13.84 -10.04
N LEU A 163 17.71 14.70 -10.34
CA LEU A 163 17.56 16.14 -10.35
C LEU A 163 17.58 16.64 -11.79
N PRO A 164 16.83 17.69 -12.14
CA PRO A 164 17.07 18.40 -13.39
C PRO A 164 18.51 18.95 -13.37
N GLY A 165 19.29 18.62 -14.40
CA GLY A 165 20.72 18.91 -14.51
C GLY A 165 21.02 20.39 -14.73
N ASN A 166 20.17 21.07 -15.50
CA ASN A 166 20.06 22.52 -15.52
C ASN A 166 18.65 22.88 -15.08
N PHE A 167 18.53 23.87 -14.19
CA PHE A 167 17.22 24.43 -13.82
C PHE A 167 16.59 25.24 -14.94
N ASP A 168 17.32 25.49 -16.03
CA ASP A 168 16.73 25.97 -17.28
C ASP A 168 15.63 24.99 -17.66
N GLU A 169 14.39 25.44 -17.52
CA GLU A 169 13.17 24.65 -17.61
C GLU A 169 13.01 24.08 -19.02
N THR A 170 13.78 23.04 -19.35
CA THR A 170 13.67 22.41 -20.65
C THR A 170 12.25 21.86 -20.79
N PRO A 171 11.63 21.92 -21.98
CA PRO A 171 10.25 21.48 -22.16
C PRO A 171 9.98 20.06 -21.65
N ALA A 172 11.00 19.18 -21.68
CA ALA A 172 10.91 17.83 -21.12
C ALA A 172 10.79 17.80 -19.59
N VAL A 173 11.55 18.65 -18.87
CA VAL A 173 11.47 18.78 -17.40
C VAL A 173 10.12 19.35 -17.01
N ILE A 174 9.66 20.43 -17.68
CA ILE A 174 8.33 21.02 -17.47
C ILE A 174 7.27 19.95 -17.69
N ALA A 175 7.26 19.26 -18.83
CA ALA A 175 6.26 18.24 -19.14
C ALA A 175 6.23 17.11 -18.10
N ALA A 176 7.40 16.63 -17.64
CA ALA A 176 7.48 15.60 -16.61
C ALA A 176 6.91 16.09 -15.26
N GLN A 177 7.23 17.32 -14.84
CA GLN A 177 6.77 17.90 -13.59
C GLN A 177 5.27 18.27 -13.63
N THR A 178 4.80 18.87 -14.72
CA THR A 178 3.37 19.15 -14.96
C THR A 178 2.58 17.85 -14.90
N ARG A 179 3.04 16.79 -15.57
CA ARG A 179 2.38 15.49 -15.53
C ARG A 179 2.29 14.96 -14.11
N LEU A 180 3.38 14.99 -13.36
CA LEU A 180 3.40 14.53 -11.97
C LEU A 180 2.41 15.30 -11.09
N GLN A 181 2.34 16.63 -11.23
CA GLN A 181 1.38 17.45 -10.50
C GLN A 181 -0.07 17.11 -10.88
N VAL A 182 -0.35 16.86 -12.17
CA VAL A 182 -1.68 16.48 -12.66
C VAL A 182 -2.08 15.11 -12.12
N ASP A 183 -1.17 14.13 -12.18
CA ASP A 183 -1.39 12.77 -11.69
C ASP A 183 -1.63 12.77 -10.17
N ALA A 184 -0.82 13.52 -9.41
CA ALA A 184 -0.97 13.65 -7.96
C ALA A 184 -2.30 14.31 -7.56
N ALA A 185 -2.69 15.39 -8.23
CA ALA A 185 -3.94 16.06 -7.94
C ALA A 185 -5.19 15.25 -8.34
N SER A 186 -5.14 14.58 -9.49
CA SER A 186 -6.21 13.69 -9.94
C SER A 186 -6.39 12.52 -8.97
N TYR A 187 -5.28 11.95 -8.49
CA TYR A 187 -5.30 10.91 -7.46
C TYR A 187 -5.87 11.44 -6.14
N ALA A 188 -5.42 12.61 -5.68
CA ALA A 188 -5.94 13.23 -4.47
C ALA A 188 -7.46 13.46 -4.55
N GLN A 189 -7.94 14.05 -5.64
CA GLN A 189 -9.37 14.31 -5.84
C GLN A 189 -10.22 13.04 -5.85
N SER A 190 -9.68 11.93 -6.38
CA SER A 190 -10.40 10.66 -6.52
C SER A 190 -10.31 9.79 -5.28
N CYS A 191 -9.17 9.82 -4.57
CA CYS A 191 -8.82 8.80 -3.57
C CYS A 191 -8.73 9.32 -2.14
N TYR A 192 -8.56 10.63 -1.93
CA TYR A 192 -8.60 11.25 -0.60
C TYR A 192 -10.05 11.67 -0.23
N GLY A 193 -10.27 12.05 1.04
CA GLY A 193 -11.59 12.50 1.52
C GLY A 193 -12.67 11.42 1.66
N GLY A 194 -12.29 10.14 1.77
CA GLY A 194 -13.24 9.03 2.03
C GLY A 194 -14.09 8.58 0.84
N ARG A 195 -13.85 9.13 -0.35
CA ARG A 195 -14.60 8.80 -1.59
C ARG A 195 -14.06 7.58 -2.33
N GLY A 196 -12.87 7.11 -1.98
CA GLY A 196 -12.11 6.20 -2.83
C GLY A 196 -12.45 4.71 -2.75
N ASN A 197 -13.40 4.28 -1.90
CA ASN A 197 -13.77 2.85 -1.83
C ASN A 197 -14.55 2.35 -3.06
N ALA A 198 -15.12 3.26 -3.85
CA ALA A 198 -15.95 2.93 -5.01
C ALA A 198 -15.24 3.09 -6.37
N ILE A 199 -14.05 3.70 -6.40
CA ILE A 199 -13.39 4.12 -7.64
C ILE A 199 -12.22 3.20 -7.96
N THR A 200 -12.31 2.50 -9.10
CA THR A 200 -11.21 1.72 -9.68
C THR A 200 -10.00 2.63 -9.92
N GLY A 201 -8.83 2.29 -9.37
CA GLY A 201 -7.58 3.02 -9.56
C GLY A 201 -6.94 3.59 -8.29
N CYS A 202 -7.65 3.59 -7.16
CA CYS A 202 -7.08 4.07 -5.90
C CYS A 202 -6.08 3.10 -5.24
N ASN A 203 -5.97 1.86 -5.72
CA ASN A 203 -5.03 0.85 -5.22
C ASN A 203 -3.60 1.02 -5.76
N LEU A 204 -3.19 2.24 -6.12
CA LEU A 204 -1.85 2.50 -6.68
C LEU A 204 -0.74 2.39 -5.64
N PHE A 205 -1.00 2.82 -4.41
CA PHE A 205 -0.04 2.87 -3.31
C PHE A 205 -0.32 1.80 -2.25
N ALA A 206 0.69 1.49 -1.43
CA ALA A 206 0.55 0.54 -0.31
C ALA A 206 -0.54 0.99 0.69
N GLN A 207 -0.65 2.29 0.90
CA GLN A 207 -1.76 2.91 1.61
C GLN A 207 -2.43 3.93 0.70
N GLN A 208 -3.72 3.74 0.45
CA GLN A 208 -4.47 4.57 -0.50
C GLN A 208 -4.45 6.07 -0.16
N ALA A 209 -4.67 6.43 1.10
CA ALA A 209 -4.64 7.81 1.55
C ALA A 209 -3.93 7.92 2.89
N ILE A 210 -3.07 8.94 3.01
CA ILE A 210 -2.41 9.27 4.27
C ILE A 210 -3.44 10.00 5.15
N PRO A 211 -3.75 9.50 6.36
CA PRO A 211 -4.73 10.14 7.23
C PRO A 211 -4.21 11.49 7.70
N TYR A 212 -5.12 12.43 7.85
CA TYR A 212 -4.82 13.76 8.36
C TYR A 212 -6.04 14.35 9.09
N THR A 213 -5.76 15.34 9.92
CA THR A 213 -6.75 16.15 10.62
C THR A 213 -6.69 17.58 10.13
N SER A 214 -7.85 18.23 10.03
CA SER A 214 -7.99 19.66 9.77
C SER A 214 -8.30 20.39 11.08
N THR A 215 -7.62 21.49 11.34
CA THR A 215 -7.88 22.37 12.48
C THR A 215 -8.08 23.78 11.95
N GLU A 216 -9.29 24.30 12.11
CA GLU A 216 -9.64 25.67 11.78
C GLU A 216 -9.32 26.59 12.97
N GLU A 217 -9.31 27.91 12.71
CA GLU A 217 -9.07 28.94 13.72
C GLU A 217 -7.75 28.80 14.49
N VAL A 218 -6.69 28.37 13.78
CA VAL A 218 -5.36 28.26 14.35
C VAL A 218 -4.64 29.61 14.32
N ASP A 219 -3.66 29.76 15.20
CA ASP A 219 -2.82 30.96 15.25
C ASP A 219 -2.14 31.21 13.89
N CYS A 220 -2.11 32.48 13.48
CA CYS A 220 -1.41 32.96 12.30
C CYS A 220 0.05 32.48 12.36
N PRO A 221 0.56 31.75 11.34
CA PRO A 221 1.93 31.24 11.37
C PRO A 221 2.98 32.33 11.13
N PHE A 222 2.55 33.57 10.94
CA PHE A 222 3.36 34.75 10.68
C PHE A 222 3.26 35.72 11.84
N SER A 223 4.30 36.53 12.02
CA SER A 223 4.30 37.56 13.06
C SER A 223 3.63 38.84 12.56
N GLY A 224 3.27 39.74 13.48
CA GLY A 224 2.55 40.97 13.17
C GLY A 224 1.12 40.73 12.69
N GLU A 225 0.56 41.71 11.97
CA GLU A 225 -0.80 41.66 11.43
C GLU A 225 -0.81 41.16 9.97
N MET A 226 -0.01 40.14 9.65
CA MET A 226 0.12 39.65 8.27
C MET A 226 -1.08 38.85 7.78
N CYS A 227 -1.79 38.16 8.67
CA CYS A 227 -2.98 37.38 8.33
C CYS A 227 -4.22 38.29 8.18
N LEU A 228 -4.88 38.24 7.02
CA LEU A 228 -6.07 39.04 6.70
C LEU A 228 -7.24 38.77 7.66
N LEU A 229 -7.40 37.53 8.09
CA LEU A 229 -8.49 37.09 8.97
C LEU A 229 -8.13 37.19 10.46
N GLY A 230 -7.09 37.96 10.80
CA GLY A 230 -6.64 38.18 12.17
C GLY A 230 -5.75 37.06 12.73
N SER A 231 -5.50 37.11 14.06
CA SER A 231 -4.54 36.22 14.73
C SER A 231 -4.96 34.76 14.73
N LYS A 232 -6.26 34.44 14.59
CA LYS A 232 -6.80 33.08 14.44
C LYS A 232 -7.38 32.82 13.05
N GLY A 233 -6.86 33.54 12.06
CA GLY A 233 -7.37 33.52 10.70
C GLY A 233 -6.89 32.36 9.83
N ALA A 234 -6.08 31.45 10.37
CA ALA A 234 -5.42 30.40 9.60
C ALA A 234 -6.11 29.04 9.76
N ILE A 235 -5.85 28.14 8.80
CA ILE A 235 -6.24 26.73 8.85
C ILE A 235 -4.98 25.86 8.79
N LYS A 236 -4.95 24.78 9.57
CA LYS A 236 -3.83 23.83 9.58
C LYS A 236 -4.32 22.43 9.28
N PHE A 237 -3.61 21.77 8.37
CA PHE A 237 -3.74 20.34 8.15
C PHE A 237 -2.53 19.64 8.72
N SER A 238 -2.74 18.50 9.40
CA SER A 238 -1.64 17.71 9.94
C SER A 238 -1.93 16.22 9.85
N THR A 239 -0.92 15.45 9.47
CA THR A 239 -1.02 13.98 9.44
C THR A 239 -0.89 13.34 10.81
N GLY A 240 -0.39 14.08 11.82
CA GLY A 240 0.17 13.45 13.02
C GLY A 240 1.36 12.52 12.67
N PRO A 241 1.80 11.67 13.61
CA PRO A 241 2.79 10.63 13.35
C PRO A 241 2.21 9.55 12.42
N VAL A 242 2.83 9.36 11.25
CA VAL A 242 2.46 8.37 10.24
C VAL A 242 3.64 7.44 9.99
N PRO A 243 3.44 6.11 9.97
CA PRO A 243 4.49 5.17 9.60
C PRO A 243 4.97 5.41 8.16
N ALA A 244 6.27 5.33 7.90
CA ALA A 244 6.84 5.49 6.55
C ALA A 244 6.30 4.45 5.56
N GLN A 245 5.80 3.31 6.05
CA GLN A 245 5.06 2.29 5.31
C GLN A 245 3.86 2.88 4.54
N ALA A 246 3.25 3.97 5.03
CA ALA A 246 2.16 4.68 4.34
C ALA A 246 2.60 5.28 2.99
N LEU A 247 3.89 5.62 2.86
CA LEU A 247 4.51 6.04 1.62
C LEU A 247 5.05 4.86 0.79
N GLY A 248 4.90 3.62 1.27
CA GLY A 248 5.39 2.41 0.60
C GLY A 248 6.76 1.93 1.07
N PHE A 249 7.38 2.55 2.10
CA PHE A 249 8.70 2.10 2.57
C PHE A 249 8.66 0.71 3.21
N ASN A 250 9.32 -0.29 2.60
CA ASN A 250 9.52 -1.62 3.14
C ASN A 250 10.76 -1.66 4.02
N THR A 251 10.61 -1.25 5.27
CA THR A 251 11.78 -1.13 6.11
C THR A 251 11.51 -1.83 7.42
N GLY A 252 12.42 -2.71 7.85
CA GLY A 252 12.32 -3.39 9.15
C GLY A 252 12.43 -2.43 10.35
N LYS A 253 12.57 -1.13 10.09
CA LYS A 253 12.55 -0.05 11.07
C LYS A 253 11.16 0.59 11.13
N HIS A 254 10.80 1.07 12.31
CA HIS A 254 9.57 1.82 12.52
C HIS A 254 9.83 3.31 12.28
N LEU A 255 10.18 3.67 11.05
CA LEU A 255 10.28 5.08 10.69
C LEU A 255 8.90 5.70 10.70
N GLU A 256 8.80 6.89 11.28
CA GLU A 256 7.60 7.70 11.29
C GLU A 256 7.92 9.08 10.72
N PHE A 257 6.98 9.64 9.97
CA PHE A 257 7.01 11.03 9.56
C PHE A 257 5.76 11.74 10.06
N LYS A 258 5.84 13.06 10.18
CA LYS A 258 4.68 13.91 10.38
C LYS A 258 4.81 15.10 9.44
N ARG A 259 3.69 15.46 8.83
CA ARG A 259 3.59 16.63 7.98
C ARG A 259 2.49 17.54 8.50
N SER A 260 2.71 18.84 8.40
CA SER A 260 1.63 19.81 8.54
C SER A 260 1.82 20.98 7.59
N THR A 261 0.72 21.51 7.11
CA THR A 261 0.71 22.73 6.30
C THR A 261 -0.31 23.69 6.86
N SER A 262 0.13 24.93 7.14
CA SER A 262 -0.75 26.01 7.61
C SER A 262 -0.99 26.99 6.47
N PHE A 263 -2.24 27.37 6.25
CA PHE A 263 -2.66 28.30 5.19
C PHE A 263 -3.28 29.54 5.83
N ALA A 264 -2.91 30.72 5.31
CA ALA A 264 -3.47 31.98 5.75
C ALA A 264 -3.56 33.00 4.60
N PRO A 265 -4.74 33.59 4.34
CA PRO A 265 -4.85 34.75 3.46
C PRO A 265 -4.06 35.93 4.04
N LEU A 266 -3.30 36.65 3.20
CA LEU A 266 -2.46 37.77 3.64
C LEU A 266 -3.10 39.15 3.45
N VAL A 267 -2.71 40.11 4.28
CA VAL A 267 -3.13 41.52 4.19
C VAL A 267 -2.57 42.20 2.94
N ARG A 268 -3.43 42.95 2.23
CA ARG A 268 -3.11 43.62 0.94
C ARG A 268 -3.24 45.16 1.01
N ASN A 269 -2.80 45.78 2.10
CA ASN A 269 -2.83 47.25 2.20
C ASN A 269 -1.80 47.91 1.27
N GLU A 270 -1.80 49.24 1.20
CA GLU A 270 -0.89 50.04 0.34
C GLU A 270 0.60 49.83 0.67
N THR A 271 0.91 49.31 1.86
CA THR A 271 2.29 48.94 2.25
C THR A 271 2.77 47.72 1.46
N PHE A 272 1.92 46.71 1.30
CA PHE A 272 2.29 45.44 0.66
C PHE A 272 1.92 45.37 -0.82
N VAL A 273 0.96 46.19 -1.28
CA VAL A 273 0.50 46.18 -2.66
C VAL A 273 0.50 47.60 -3.21
N GLN A 274 1.33 47.84 -4.22
CA GLN A 274 1.42 49.14 -4.88
C GLN A 274 1.01 49.03 -6.33
N LYS A 275 0.20 49.99 -6.78
CA LYS A 275 -0.09 50.17 -8.21
C LYS A 275 1.14 50.72 -8.90
N TYR A 276 1.45 50.20 -10.08
CA TYR A 276 2.47 50.77 -10.94
C TYR A 276 1.97 50.78 -12.39
N ILE A 277 2.61 51.63 -13.20
CA ILE A 277 2.29 51.79 -14.62
C ILE A 277 3.41 51.12 -15.43
N PRO A 278 3.16 49.94 -16.03
CA PRO A 278 4.16 49.23 -16.83
C PRO A 278 4.70 50.11 -17.97
N GLY A 279 6.00 50.40 -17.97
CA GLY A 279 6.64 51.19 -19.02
C GLY A 279 6.10 52.61 -19.19
N GLY A 280 5.36 53.14 -18.21
CA GLY A 280 4.69 54.44 -18.31
C GLY A 280 3.42 54.45 -19.19
N ASP A 281 2.97 53.29 -19.71
CA ASP A 281 1.71 53.19 -20.45
C ASP A 281 0.51 53.21 -19.50
N THR A 282 -0.10 54.38 -19.34
CA THR A 282 -1.29 54.61 -18.51
C THR A 282 -2.49 53.72 -18.86
N SER A 283 -2.50 53.06 -20.02
CA SER A 283 -3.55 52.11 -20.40
C SER A 283 -3.38 50.73 -19.76
N LEU A 284 -2.21 50.46 -19.17
CA LEU A 284 -1.90 49.27 -18.40
C LEU A 284 -1.87 49.63 -16.91
N THR A 285 -2.58 48.85 -16.10
CA THR A 285 -2.49 48.92 -14.63
C THR A 285 -1.82 47.66 -14.14
N GLY A 286 -0.69 47.81 -13.45
CA GLY A 286 -0.01 46.70 -12.81
C GLY A 286 -0.03 46.82 -11.29
N TYR A 287 0.24 45.71 -10.61
CA TYR A 287 0.44 45.67 -9.17
C TYR A 287 1.80 45.04 -8.84
N GLN A 288 2.54 45.66 -7.93
CA GLN A 288 3.75 45.11 -7.31
C GLN A 288 3.43 44.72 -5.87
N PHE A 289 3.89 43.54 -5.49
CA PHE A 289 3.67 42.95 -4.16
C PHE A 289 4.97 42.92 -3.39
N PHE A 290 4.99 43.43 -2.15
CA PHE A 290 6.18 43.66 -1.33
C PHE A 290 6.23 42.75 -0.09
N TYR A 291 6.15 41.44 -0.31
CA TYR A 291 6.28 40.42 0.74
C TYR A 291 7.72 39.93 0.96
N GLY A 292 8.70 40.64 0.39
CA GLY A 292 10.12 40.28 0.39
C GLY A 292 10.80 40.63 -0.92
N TRP A 293 12.08 40.29 -0.99
CA TRP A 293 12.96 40.61 -2.12
C TRP A 293 13.14 39.39 -3.02
N THR A 294 13.17 39.62 -4.33
CA THR A 294 13.47 38.56 -5.30
C THR A 294 14.73 38.85 -6.10
N ALA A 295 15.52 37.82 -6.40
CA ALA A 295 16.66 37.91 -7.30
C ALA A 295 16.31 37.22 -8.62
N PRO A 296 16.62 37.83 -9.79
CA PRO A 296 16.53 37.14 -11.07
C PRO A 296 17.40 35.88 -11.05
N PRO A 297 16.95 34.77 -11.67
CA PRO A 297 17.74 33.53 -11.73
C PRO A 297 19.14 33.73 -12.30
N ASP A 298 19.28 34.63 -13.28
CA ASP A 298 20.48 34.76 -14.11
C ASP A 298 21.38 35.96 -13.76
N ILE A 299 20.93 36.85 -12.86
CA ILE A 299 21.58 38.16 -12.62
C ILE A 299 21.76 38.39 -11.12
N ALA A 300 22.67 37.65 -10.50
CA ALA A 300 23.24 38.08 -9.22
C ALA A 300 24.16 39.29 -9.48
N PRO A 301 24.01 40.43 -8.77
CA PRO A 301 23.39 40.59 -7.44
C PRO A 301 22.15 41.51 -7.38
N VAL A 302 21.44 41.76 -8.48
CA VAL A 302 20.33 42.75 -8.46
C VAL A 302 19.10 42.14 -7.80
N MET A 303 18.82 42.52 -6.55
CA MET A 303 17.56 42.19 -5.90
C MET A 303 16.48 43.20 -6.27
N TRP A 304 15.34 42.71 -6.73
CA TRP A 304 14.13 43.50 -6.90
C TRP A 304 13.46 43.71 -5.54
N PRO A 305 12.97 44.94 -5.27
CA PRO A 305 12.33 45.24 -4.00
C PRO A 305 10.91 44.64 -3.88
N TRP A 306 10.37 44.08 -4.96
CA TRP A 306 9.09 43.39 -4.98
C TRP A 306 9.25 41.87 -5.05
N THR A 307 8.28 41.16 -4.48
CA THR A 307 8.14 39.69 -4.50
C THR A 307 7.51 39.19 -5.78
N TYR A 308 6.48 39.88 -6.24
CA TYR A 308 5.73 39.49 -7.43
C TYR A 308 5.21 40.74 -8.12
N GLN A 309 5.14 40.67 -9.45
CA GLN A 309 4.66 41.74 -10.29
C GLN A 309 3.60 41.18 -11.22
N TRP A 310 2.40 41.73 -11.11
CA TRP A 310 1.28 41.37 -11.95
C TRP A 310 0.97 42.48 -12.94
N TYR A 311 0.58 42.10 -14.15
CA TYR A 311 0.21 43.01 -15.22
C TYR A 311 -1.27 42.85 -15.51
N GLY A 312 -2.07 43.87 -15.21
CA GLY A 312 -3.46 43.95 -15.63
C GLY A 312 -3.52 44.24 -17.11
N ILE A 313 -3.48 43.19 -17.92
CA ILE A 313 -3.67 43.32 -19.36
C ILE A 313 -5.17 43.56 -19.60
N ASN A 314 -5.56 44.83 -19.58
CA ASN A 314 -6.95 45.25 -19.85
C ASN A 314 -7.44 44.92 -21.27
N ARG A 315 -6.57 44.40 -22.15
CA ARG A 315 -6.76 44.36 -23.61
C ARG A 315 -6.87 42.97 -24.25
N MET A 316 -6.79 41.86 -23.51
CA MET A 316 -7.03 40.54 -24.12
C MET A 316 -8.40 39.99 -23.70
N PRO A 317 -9.40 39.95 -24.59
CA PRO A 317 -10.77 39.52 -24.27
C PRO A 317 -10.96 38.02 -24.04
N VAL A 318 -9.92 37.19 -23.99
CA VAL A 318 -10.07 35.80 -24.43
C VAL A 318 -9.99 34.74 -23.32
N ASP A 319 -9.31 34.99 -22.20
CA ASP A 319 -9.13 33.94 -21.19
C ASP A 319 -9.79 34.31 -19.86
N ASN A 320 -11.02 33.83 -19.70
CA ASN A 320 -11.78 33.80 -18.46
C ASN A 320 -11.21 32.70 -17.55
N THR A 321 -9.97 32.84 -17.14
CA THR A 321 -9.26 31.86 -16.30
C THR A 321 -8.66 32.55 -15.09
N TYR A 322 -8.49 31.79 -14.01
CA TYR A 322 -7.63 32.25 -12.92
C TYR A 322 -6.20 32.38 -13.44
N GLU A 323 -5.45 33.30 -12.86
CA GLU A 323 -4.00 33.35 -12.98
C GLU A 323 -3.40 33.15 -11.59
N VAL A 324 -2.42 32.27 -11.49
CA VAL A 324 -1.75 31.98 -10.21
C VAL A 324 -0.27 32.24 -10.39
N GLY A 325 0.22 33.28 -9.72
CA GLY A 325 1.65 33.47 -9.46
C GLY A 325 2.04 32.69 -8.22
N VAL A 326 3.26 32.14 -8.19
CA VAL A 326 3.76 31.40 -7.04
C VAL A 326 5.16 31.91 -6.73
N VAL A 327 5.48 32.06 -5.45
CA VAL A 327 6.84 32.29 -4.96
C VAL A 327 7.13 31.37 -3.78
N GLN A 328 8.31 30.76 -3.71
CA GLN A 328 8.74 29.93 -2.58
C GLN A 328 10.03 30.48 -1.97
N GLU A 329 10.13 30.40 -0.64
CA GLU A 329 11.36 30.71 0.10
C GLU A 329 12.51 29.81 -0.36
N ASN A 330 13.47 30.41 -1.03
CA ASN A 330 14.65 29.74 -1.60
C ASN A 330 15.81 30.75 -1.72
N ARG A 331 16.85 30.44 -2.47
CA ARG A 331 18.00 31.36 -2.65
C ARG A 331 17.66 32.63 -3.44
N TYR A 332 16.52 32.66 -4.12
CA TYR A 332 16.07 33.74 -4.98
C TYR A 332 14.94 34.55 -4.37
N TYR A 333 14.35 34.14 -3.25
CA TYR A 333 13.32 34.88 -2.55
C TYR A 333 13.63 34.95 -1.05
N MET A 334 13.76 36.18 -0.55
CA MET A 334 13.98 36.48 0.86
C MET A 334 12.73 37.15 1.42
N PRO A 335 11.92 36.46 2.26
CA PRO A 335 10.72 37.06 2.83
C PRO A 335 11.05 38.21 3.78
N ILE A 336 10.10 39.16 3.92
CA ILE A 336 10.15 40.17 4.98
C ILE A 336 10.18 39.51 6.37
N PRO A 337 10.75 40.17 7.40
CA PRO A 337 10.86 39.60 8.75
C PRO A 337 9.55 39.01 9.30
N GLU A 338 8.41 39.63 8.98
CA GLU A 338 7.10 39.23 9.44
C GLU A 338 6.65 37.87 8.88
N LEU A 339 7.12 37.54 7.66
CA LEU A 339 6.82 36.30 6.94
C LEU A 339 7.94 35.25 7.04
N GLN A 340 9.07 35.56 7.69
CA GLN A 340 10.16 34.61 7.85
C GLN A 340 9.67 33.36 8.60
N SER A 341 9.81 32.21 7.93
CA SER A 341 9.39 30.96 8.52
C SER A 341 10.41 30.51 9.57
N ALA A 342 9.95 29.87 10.65
CA ALA A 342 10.86 29.29 11.64
C ALA A 342 11.76 28.25 10.96
N SER A 343 12.99 28.07 11.46
CA SER A 343 13.89 27.03 10.96
C SER A 343 13.17 25.68 10.91
N GLY A 344 13.35 24.95 9.81
CA GLY A 344 12.63 23.70 9.60
C GLY A 344 11.39 23.81 8.70
N LYS A 345 10.95 25.02 8.32
CA LYS A 345 9.70 25.25 7.57
C LYS A 345 9.96 25.81 6.17
N ARG A 346 8.94 25.76 5.31
CA ARG A 346 8.98 26.33 3.96
C ARG A 346 7.77 27.19 3.68
N LEU A 347 8.02 28.46 3.35
CA LEU A 347 6.99 29.39 2.90
C LEU A 347 6.75 29.27 1.38
N THR A 348 5.49 29.16 1.01
CA THR A 348 4.99 29.34 -0.37
C THR A 348 3.92 30.42 -0.38
N ILE A 349 4.02 31.41 -1.25
CA ILE A 349 3.01 32.46 -1.45
C ILE A 349 2.36 32.26 -2.82
N LEU A 350 1.03 32.20 -2.83
CA LEU A 350 0.19 32.12 -4.03
C LEU A 350 -0.46 33.48 -4.28
N PHE A 351 -0.35 33.99 -5.50
CA PHE A 351 -1.00 35.20 -5.99
C PHE A 351 -2.11 34.79 -6.95
N VAL A 352 -3.35 34.74 -6.45
CA VAL A 352 -4.53 34.28 -7.19
C VAL A 352 -5.28 35.49 -7.76
N SER A 353 -5.22 35.66 -9.07
CA SER A 353 -5.98 36.68 -9.79
C SER A 353 -7.18 36.03 -10.48
N ASN A 354 -8.34 36.69 -10.39
CA ASN A 354 -9.54 36.35 -11.14
C ASN A 354 -9.69 37.32 -12.31
N LYS A 355 -9.48 36.86 -13.54
CA LYS A 355 -9.67 37.73 -14.71
C LYS A 355 -11.16 37.85 -15.02
N ARG A 356 -11.77 38.94 -14.55
CA ARG A 356 -13.13 39.40 -14.92
C ARG A 356 -14.25 38.38 -14.70
N PHE A 357 -14.14 37.59 -13.64
CA PHE A 357 -15.18 36.65 -13.29
C PHE A 357 -16.43 37.34 -12.76
N ARG A 358 -17.58 36.83 -13.21
CA ARG A 358 -18.90 37.28 -12.80
C ARG A 358 -19.51 36.24 -11.88
N TYR A 359 -20.02 36.70 -10.75
CA TYR A 359 -20.64 35.85 -9.75
C TYR A 359 -22.14 36.11 -9.72
N ALA A 360 -22.93 35.04 -9.66
CA ALA A 360 -24.38 35.13 -9.54
C ALA A 360 -24.83 35.73 -8.20
N LYS A 361 -23.95 35.73 -7.17
CA LYS A 361 -24.22 36.27 -5.83
C LYS A 361 -22.96 36.89 -5.25
N LYS A 362 -23.15 37.76 -4.26
CA LYS A 362 -22.06 38.26 -3.42
C LYS A 362 -21.29 37.08 -2.79
N VAL A 363 -19.97 37.14 -2.84
CA VAL A 363 -19.05 36.14 -2.24
C VAL A 363 -18.14 36.85 -1.25
N ASP A 364 -18.15 36.43 0.01
CA ASP A 364 -17.32 37.00 1.08
C ASP A 364 -16.04 36.18 1.36
N ASP A 365 -15.66 35.28 0.45
CA ASP A 365 -14.44 34.47 0.53
C ASP A 365 -13.16 35.34 0.36
N PRO A 366 -12.15 35.26 1.24
CA PRO A 366 -10.96 36.12 1.17
C PRO A 366 -10.09 35.95 -0.08
N LEU A 367 -10.18 34.82 -0.78
CA LEU A 367 -9.40 34.51 -1.98
C LEU A 367 -10.21 34.74 -3.26
N PHE A 368 -11.53 34.53 -3.18
CA PHE A 368 -12.47 34.62 -4.32
C PHE A 368 -13.57 35.68 -4.10
N GLU A 369 -13.30 36.72 -3.33
CA GLU A 369 -14.32 37.71 -2.93
C GLU A 369 -14.98 38.38 -4.13
N ALA A 370 -16.30 38.58 -4.06
CA ALA A 370 -17.08 39.33 -5.03
C ALA A 370 -18.08 40.23 -4.29
N ARG A 371 -17.72 41.51 -4.14
CA ARG A 371 -18.45 42.48 -3.29
C ARG A 371 -19.12 43.62 -4.04
N PHE A 372 -18.79 43.80 -5.32
CA PHE A 372 -19.26 44.95 -6.08
C PHE A 372 -20.37 44.54 -7.03
N GLU A 373 -21.54 45.15 -6.85
CA GLU A 373 -22.64 45.06 -7.80
C GLU A 373 -22.32 45.94 -9.00
N THR A 374 -22.54 45.44 -10.22
CA THR A 374 -22.51 46.29 -11.41
C THR A 374 -23.74 46.08 -12.25
N GLU A 375 -24.25 47.18 -12.79
CA GLU A 375 -25.25 47.20 -13.86
C GLU A 375 -24.58 46.86 -15.19
N ALA A 376 -24.00 45.66 -15.31
CA ALA A 376 -23.59 45.19 -16.63
C ALA A 376 -24.89 44.97 -17.44
N PRO A 377 -24.97 45.44 -18.70
CA PRO A 377 -26.09 45.11 -19.57
C PRO A 377 -26.02 43.60 -19.86
N VAL A 378 -26.67 42.81 -19.00
CA VAL A 378 -26.94 41.42 -19.25
C VAL A 378 -27.94 41.41 -20.41
N PRO A 379 -27.73 40.59 -21.47
CA PRO A 379 -28.61 40.56 -22.64
C PRO A 379 -30.07 40.27 -22.33
N ASN A 380 -30.37 39.83 -21.11
CA ASN A 380 -31.69 39.48 -20.63
C ASN A 380 -32.04 40.38 -19.42
N PRO A 381 -32.95 41.35 -19.55
CA PRO A 381 -33.33 42.28 -18.48
C PRO A 381 -34.11 41.63 -17.32
N GLN A 382 -34.26 40.31 -17.34
CA GLN A 382 -34.89 39.51 -16.29
C GLN A 382 -33.88 38.66 -15.49
N ASP A 383 -32.60 38.63 -15.90
CA ASP A 383 -31.56 37.93 -15.16
C ASP A 383 -30.91 38.85 -14.13
N ASP A 384 -30.81 38.32 -12.92
CA ASP A 384 -30.46 38.97 -11.65
C ASP A 384 -29.15 39.77 -11.64
N GLN A 385 -29.02 40.64 -10.64
CA GLN A 385 -27.82 41.41 -10.27
C GLN A 385 -26.53 40.58 -10.37
N VAL A 386 -25.53 41.07 -11.11
CA VAL A 386 -24.22 40.40 -11.26
C VAL A 386 -23.20 41.03 -10.33
N TRP A 387 -22.45 40.19 -9.63
CA TRP A 387 -21.40 40.58 -8.69
C TRP A 387 -20.00 40.40 -9.30
N TRP A 388 -19.10 41.32 -8.99
CA TRP A 388 -17.73 41.37 -9.50
C TRP A 388 -16.72 41.32 -8.34
N THR A 389 -15.57 40.69 -8.61
CA THR A 389 -14.50 40.48 -7.64
C THR A 389 -13.86 41.77 -7.14
N ALA A 390 -13.84 42.78 -8.00
CA ALA A 390 -13.38 44.10 -7.64
C ALA A 390 -14.23 45.16 -8.33
N GLY A 391 -14.41 46.30 -7.67
CA GLY A 391 -14.76 47.52 -8.35
C GLY A 391 -13.65 47.86 -9.36
N PRO A 392 -13.87 48.78 -10.29
CA PRO A 392 -12.90 49.13 -11.34
C PRO A 392 -11.50 49.57 -10.85
N ALA A 393 -11.28 49.65 -9.53
CA ALA A 393 -10.05 50.10 -8.90
C ALA A 393 -9.23 48.99 -8.18
N ASP A 394 -9.68 47.74 -8.00
CA ASP A 394 -8.90 46.70 -7.23
C ASP A 394 -8.86 45.29 -7.86
N ASP A 395 -8.52 45.21 -9.15
CA ASP A 395 -8.24 43.92 -9.83
C ASP A 395 -6.94 43.23 -9.36
N SER A 396 -6.39 43.60 -8.20
CA SER A 396 -5.13 43.04 -7.72
C SER A 396 -5.29 41.56 -7.32
N PRO A 397 -4.30 40.70 -7.63
CA PRO A 397 -4.29 39.32 -7.14
C PRO A 397 -4.51 39.24 -5.62
N ARG A 398 -5.33 38.26 -5.19
CA ARG A 398 -5.48 37.86 -3.79
C ARG A 398 -4.31 36.98 -3.38
N VAL A 399 -3.95 37.00 -2.11
CA VAL A 399 -2.68 36.42 -1.64
C VAL A 399 -2.94 35.37 -0.58
N LEU A 400 -2.48 34.13 -0.82
CA LEU A 400 -2.55 33.02 0.12
C LEU A 400 -1.14 32.55 0.44
N ALA A 401 -0.76 32.56 1.71
CA ALA A 401 0.52 32.03 2.16
C ALA A 401 0.35 30.67 2.83
N CYS A 402 1.30 29.77 2.54
CA CYS A 402 1.32 28.39 2.97
C CYS A 402 2.66 28.10 3.65
N VAL A 403 2.63 27.48 4.82
CA VAL A 403 3.84 27.07 5.55
C VAL A 403 3.86 25.57 5.70
N ASP A 404 4.73 24.89 4.95
CA ASP A 404 4.97 23.45 5.06
C ASP A 404 5.98 23.16 6.18
N GLU A 405 5.65 22.19 7.03
CA GLU A 405 6.52 21.63 8.06
C GLU A 405 6.50 20.11 7.94
N PHE A 406 7.67 19.49 7.84
CA PHE A 406 7.81 18.04 7.75
C PHE A 406 8.96 17.58 8.63
N LYS A 407 8.66 16.56 9.44
CA LYS A 407 9.55 16.00 10.45
C LYS A 407 9.52 14.48 10.36
N TRP A 408 10.62 13.84 10.74
CA TRP A 408 10.71 12.37 10.77
C TRP A 408 11.50 11.89 11.98
N ARG A 409 11.35 10.61 12.32
CA ARG A 409 12.12 9.94 13.38
C ARG A 409 12.15 8.43 13.18
N ASP A 410 13.10 7.76 13.81
CA ASP A 410 13.05 6.32 14.05
C ASP A 410 12.33 6.07 15.39
N ARG A 411 11.15 5.46 15.38
CA ARG A 411 10.34 5.22 16.59
C ARG A 411 11.07 4.41 17.66
N ARG A 412 12.07 3.58 17.30
CA ARG A 412 12.83 2.78 18.26
C ARG A 412 13.93 3.58 18.94
N SER A 413 14.53 4.51 18.21
CA SER A 413 15.41 5.49 18.84
C SER A 413 14.50 6.41 19.65
N SER A 414 14.74 6.62 20.94
CA SER A 414 14.03 7.64 21.71
C SER A 414 14.38 9.07 21.25
N GLU A 415 14.89 9.23 20.02
CA GLU A 415 15.34 10.48 19.45
C GLU A 415 14.16 11.41 19.19
N ASN A 416 14.47 12.70 19.27
CA ASN A 416 13.53 13.75 18.95
C ASN A 416 13.20 13.72 17.45
N TRP A 417 12.08 14.35 17.10
CA TRP A 417 11.72 14.57 15.70
C TRP A 417 12.79 15.42 15.02
N THR A 418 13.33 14.92 13.90
CA THR A 418 14.29 15.62 13.05
C THR A 418 13.57 16.43 11.98
N ASP A 419 13.96 17.68 11.80
CA ASP A 419 13.46 18.54 10.72
C ASP A 419 14.05 18.08 9.38
N ALA A 420 13.19 17.79 8.41
CA ALA A 420 13.67 17.29 7.12
C ALA A 420 14.14 18.38 6.15
N SER A 421 13.88 19.66 6.45
CA SER A 421 14.25 20.79 5.58
C SER A 421 15.65 21.36 5.83
N SER A 422 16.33 21.00 6.93
CA SER A 422 17.69 21.49 7.26
C SER A 422 18.73 21.04 6.22
N PRO A 423 19.35 21.95 5.44
CA PRO A 423 20.33 21.59 4.41
C PRO A 423 21.66 21.05 4.94
N ALA A 424 22.04 21.43 6.17
CA ALA A 424 23.32 21.08 6.78
C ALA A 424 23.26 19.77 7.60
N GLU A 425 22.09 19.41 8.13
CA GLU A 425 21.84 18.11 8.77
C GLU A 425 21.31 17.06 7.78
N ARG A 426 21.25 17.43 6.49
CA ARG A 426 20.50 16.69 5.48
C ARG A 426 20.90 15.22 5.43
N PHE A 427 22.15 14.87 5.75
CA PHE A 427 22.57 13.49 6.00
C PHE A 427 23.81 13.46 6.92
N PRO A 428 23.69 13.35 8.26
CA PRO A 428 24.86 13.03 9.06
C PRO A 428 25.50 11.75 8.50
N SER A 429 26.82 11.71 8.49
CA SER A 429 27.68 10.71 7.82
C SER A 429 27.52 9.27 8.33
N VAL A 430 26.42 8.92 9.01
CA VAL A 430 26.30 7.74 9.85
C VAL A 430 25.05 6.91 9.48
N GLN A 431 25.32 5.91 8.64
CA GLN A 431 24.92 4.49 8.79
C GLN A 431 23.67 3.90 8.14
N SER A 432 22.83 4.62 7.41
CA SER A 432 21.97 3.90 6.46
C SER A 432 21.39 4.81 5.39
N ASP A 433 22.02 4.73 4.22
CA ASP A 433 21.57 5.26 2.96
C ASP A 433 20.07 4.98 2.70
N ARG A 434 19.52 3.83 3.15
CA ARG A 434 18.12 3.40 2.90
C ARG A 434 17.03 4.37 3.33
N TRP A 435 17.32 5.30 4.23
CA TRP A 435 16.33 6.24 4.78
C TRP A 435 16.26 7.56 4.04
N ARG A 436 17.23 7.85 3.15
CA ARG A 436 17.37 9.17 2.53
C ARG A 436 16.20 9.56 1.64
N LEU A 437 15.47 8.59 1.11
CA LEU A 437 14.31 8.82 0.27
C LEU A 437 13.12 9.41 1.03
N LEU A 438 12.96 9.10 2.33
CA LEU A 438 11.82 9.59 3.11
C LEU A 438 11.84 11.13 3.28
N PRO A 439 12.89 11.75 3.86
CA PRO A 439 12.93 13.20 3.97
C PRO A 439 12.92 13.85 2.60
N LEU A 440 13.56 13.24 1.59
CA LEU A 440 13.60 13.75 0.24
C LEU A 440 12.23 13.79 -0.44
N SER A 441 11.42 12.73 -0.34
CA SER A 441 10.09 12.72 -0.95
C SER A 441 9.13 13.71 -0.27
N LEU A 442 9.29 13.95 1.03
CA LEU A 442 8.60 15.02 1.74
C LEU A 442 9.08 16.40 1.28
N ASP A 443 10.38 16.54 1.00
CA ASP A 443 11.01 17.77 0.54
C ASP A 443 10.55 18.20 -0.86
N VAL A 444 10.34 17.26 -1.79
CA VAL A 444 9.90 17.55 -3.17
C VAL A 444 8.38 17.46 -3.37
N SER A 445 7.63 17.55 -2.29
CA SER A 445 6.16 17.47 -2.32
C SER A 445 5.51 18.63 -1.56
N THR A 446 6.15 19.80 -1.49
CA THR A 446 5.62 21.03 -0.87
C THR A 446 4.42 21.60 -1.64
N ILE A 447 3.74 22.61 -1.09
CA ILE A 447 2.68 23.31 -1.83
C ILE A 447 3.21 23.96 -3.11
N TRP A 448 4.43 24.51 -3.08
CA TRP A 448 5.12 24.96 -4.29
C TRP A 448 5.16 23.87 -5.35
N ASP A 449 5.58 22.66 -4.97
CA ASP A 449 5.70 21.54 -5.88
C ASP A 449 4.34 21.05 -6.40
N VAL A 450 3.21 21.43 -5.80
CA VAL A 450 1.87 21.08 -6.31
C VAL A 450 1.35 22.11 -7.31
N VAL A 451 1.77 23.38 -7.18
CA VAL A 451 1.18 24.51 -7.91
C VAL A 451 2.07 25.00 -9.05
N SER A 452 3.40 24.96 -8.91
CA SER A 452 4.34 25.68 -9.79
C SER A 452 4.22 25.41 -11.30
N PHE A 453 3.82 24.20 -11.71
CA PHE A 453 3.73 23.82 -13.13
C PHE A 453 2.28 23.68 -13.63
N ARG A 454 1.29 23.70 -12.73
CA ARG A 454 -0.16 23.71 -13.05
C ARG A 454 -0.76 25.11 -12.97
N LEU A 455 -0.15 26.00 -12.20
CA LEU A 455 -0.60 27.36 -11.94
C LEU A 455 -2.08 27.36 -11.55
N ALA A 456 -2.91 28.10 -12.28
CA ALA A 456 -4.35 28.18 -12.08
C ALA A 456 -5.05 26.83 -12.10
N ALA A 457 -4.60 25.88 -12.92
CA ALA A 457 -5.20 24.54 -12.98
C ALA A 457 -5.02 23.75 -11.67
N ALA A 458 -4.19 24.22 -10.73
CA ALA A 458 -4.05 23.65 -9.40
C ALA A 458 -5.25 23.92 -8.48
N LEU A 459 -6.02 24.97 -8.75
CA LEU A 459 -7.19 25.34 -7.95
C LEU A 459 -8.43 24.58 -8.41
N ASN A 460 -9.22 24.09 -7.45
CA ASN A 460 -10.53 23.51 -7.67
C ASN A 460 -11.46 24.50 -8.38
N ALA A 461 -11.43 25.76 -7.96
CA ALA A 461 -12.22 26.85 -8.53
C ALA A 461 -12.04 26.94 -10.06
N SER A 462 -10.83 26.69 -10.57
CA SER A 462 -10.57 26.69 -12.02
C SER A 462 -11.39 25.63 -12.76
N SER A 463 -11.55 24.43 -12.18
CA SER A 463 -12.35 23.35 -12.78
C SER A 463 -13.86 23.63 -12.78
N GLN A 464 -14.31 24.51 -11.88
CA GLN A 464 -15.72 24.92 -11.76
C GLN A 464 -16.07 26.09 -12.69
N THR A 465 -15.08 26.66 -13.38
CA THR A 465 -15.27 27.81 -14.27
C THR A 465 -15.90 27.35 -15.58
N PRO A 466 -17.16 27.71 -15.90
CA PRO A 466 -17.69 27.42 -17.22
C PRO A 466 -17.01 28.30 -18.27
N PRO A 467 -16.97 27.89 -19.55
CA PRO A 467 -16.35 28.65 -20.64
C PRO A 467 -16.86 30.08 -20.77
N ASN A 468 -18.09 30.35 -20.30
CA ASN A 468 -18.79 31.62 -20.46
C ASN A 468 -18.56 32.62 -19.29
N SER A 469 -17.63 32.35 -18.35
CA SER A 469 -17.23 33.30 -17.30
C SER A 469 -18.24 33.61 -16.18
N PHE A 470 -19.35 32.89 -16.13
CA PHE A 470 -20.34 33.03 -15.06
C PHE A 470 -20.16 31.94 -14.01
N PHE A 471 -19.66 32.30 -12.83
CA PHE A 471 -19.65 31.37 -11.71
C PHE A 471 -21.05 31.18 -11.15
N GLY A 472 -21.35 29.91 -10.87
CA GLY A 472 -22.44 29.54 -9.98
C GLY A 472 -22.17 30.01 -8.54
N VAL A 473 -23.00 29.54 -7.62
CA VAL A 473 -22.86 29.88 -6.20
C VAL A 473 -21.59 29.24 -5.64
N MET A 474 -20.58 30.07 -5.34
CA MET A 474 -19.39 29.66 -4.61
C MET A 474 -19.65 29.69 -3.11
N THR A 475 -19.09 28.75 -2.36
CA THR A 475 -19.23 28.74 -0.90
C THR A 475 -18.36 29.85 -0.28
N PRO A 476 -18.79 30.48 0.84
CA PRO A 476 -17.98 31.49 1.54
C PRO A 476 -16.62 31.01 2.03
N ASP A 477 -16.43 29.69 2.16
CA ASP A 477 -15.20 29.03 2.61
C ASP A 477 -14.45 28.31 1.47
N GLN A 478 -14.60 28.77 0.22
CA GLN A 478 -13.93 28.16 -0.94
C GLN A 478 -12.41 28.09 -0.75
N TRP A 479 -11.76 29.12 -0.19
CA TRP A 479 -10.32 29.11 0.06
C TRP A 479 -9.88 27.96 0.99
N LYS A 480 -10.73 27.54 1.94
CA LYS A 480 -10.46 26.38 2.80
C LYS A 480 -10.55 25.07 2.02
N ILE A 481 -11.47 25.00 1.05
CA ILE A 481 -11.58 23.87 0.11
C ILE A 481 -10.32 23.80 -0.75
N GLU A 482 -9.83 24.93 -1.29
CA GLU A 482 -8.57 24.98 -2.02
C GLU A 482 -7.39 24.53 -1.16
N ALA A 483 -7.27 25.07 0.05
CA ALA A 483 -6.21 24.70 0.98
C ALA A 483 -6.18 23.20 1.28
N ARG A 484 -7.36 22.59 1.49
CA ARG A 484 -7.49 21.14 1.69
C ARG A 484 -7.02 20.36 0.47
N GLN A 485 -7.47 20.73 -0.73
CA GLN A 485 -7.10 20.01 -1.95
C GLN A 485 -5.62 20.14 -2.28
N LEU A 486 -5.03 21.32 -2.07
CA LEU A 486 -3.60 21.53 -2.22
C LEU A 486 -2.82 20.66 -1.23
N PHE A 487 -3.28 20.55 0.03
CA PHE A 487 -2.67 19.66 1.02
C PHE A 487 -2.79 18.18 0.64
N GLU A 488 -3.97 17.72 0.22
CA GLU A 488 -4.17 16.33 -0.23
C GLU A 488 -3.33 15.99 -1.47
N ALA A 489 -3.28 16.90 -2.44
CA ALA A 489 -2.42 16.77 -3.62
C ALA A 489 -0.94 16.72 -3.24
N SER A 490 -0.53 17.44 -2.20
CA SER A 490 0.85 17.40 -1.68
C SER A 490 1.19 16.05 -1.03
N LEU A 491 0.24 15.42 -0.33
CA LEU A 491 0.40 14.07 0.24
C LEU A 491 0.46 13.02 -0.86
N ALA A 492 -0.43 13.10 -1.85
CA ALA A 492 -0.40 12.24 -3.02
C ALA A 492 0.92 12.39 -3.79
N ARG A 493 1.41 13.63 -3.97
CA ARG A 493 2.70 13.89 -4.60
C ARG A 493 3.85 13.24 -3.84
N ALA A 494 3.85 13.25 -2.50
CA ALA A 494 4.86 12.54 -1.70
C ALA A 494 4.87 11.03 -1.99
N GLN A 495 3.69 10.42 -2.16
CA GLN A 495 3.57 9.00 -2.54
C GLN A 495 4.09 8.74 -3.95
N PHE A 496 3.73 9.59 -4.92
CA PHE A 496 4.23 9.50 -6.30
C PHE A 496 5.74 9.70 -6.37
N GLU A 497 6.31 10.69 -5.70
CA GLU A 497 7.75 10.96 -5.71
C GLU A 497 8.53 9.80 -5.10
N THR A 498 8.05 9.25 -3.98
CA THR A 498 8.66 8.06 -3.38
C THR A 498 8.62 6.88 -4.38
N ARG A 499 7.49 6.66 -5.03
CA ARG A 499 7.33 5.63 -6.08
C ARG A 499 8.27 5.86 -7.26
N ASN A 500 8.33 7.07 -7.79
CA ASN A 500 9.10 7.43 -8.98
C ASN A 500 10.60 7.26 -8.71
N MET A 501 11.08 7.64 -7.52
CA MET A 501 12.47 7.41 -7.11
C MET A 501 12.77 5.92 -6.94
N ALA A 502 11.87 5.16 -6.33
CA ALA A 502 12.04 3.72 -6.12
C ALA A 502 12.05 2.91 -7.42
N LEU A 503 11.23 3.32 -8.40
CA LEU A 503 11.13 2.68 -9.72
C LEU A 503 12.10 3.27 -10.75
N GLY A 504 12.81 4.36 -10.43
CA GLY A 504 13.72 5.02 -11.36
C GLY A 504 13.02 5.64 -12.56
N LEU A 505 11.78 6.16 -12.42
CA LEU A 505 10.99 6.64 -13.57
C LEU A 505 11.54 7.91 -14.22
N TYR A 506 12.48 8.57 -13.56
CA TYR A 506 13.23 9.70 -14.13
C TYR A 506 14.48 9.25 -14.89
N ALA A 507 14.86 7.98 -14.80
CA ALA A 507 16.00 7.45 -15.53
C ALA A 507 15.73 7.51 -17.04
N GLY A 508 16.65 8.14 -17.78
CA GLY A 508 16.52 8.30 -19.23
C GLY A 508 15.67 9.48 -19.67
N LEU A 509 15.05 10.24 -18.75
CA LEU A 509 14.44 11.51 -19.13
C LEU A 509 15.53 12.51 -19.51
N PRO A 510 15.36 13.27 -20.61
CA PRO A 510 16.31 14.31 -21.00
C PRO A 510 16.54 15.31 -19.87
N ASN A 511 17.81 15.66 -19.64
CA ASN A 511 18.25 16.61 -18.61
C ASN A 511 18.01 16.16 -17.16
N TYR A 512 17.60 14.94 -16.88
CA TYR A 512 17.63 14.41 -15.51
C TYR A 512 18.98 13.76 -15.22
N VAL A 513 19.65 14.23 -14.17
CA VAL A 513 20.93 13.71 -13.68
C VAL A 513 20.68 12.95 -12.40
N LYS A 514 21.19 11.72 -12.33
CA LYS A 514 21.13 10.92 -11.12
C LYS A 514 21.98 11.58 -10.03
N SER A 515 21.38 11.85 -8.87
CA SER A 515 22.11 12.28 -7.69
C SER A 515 23.10 11.19 -7.25
N ASN A 516 24.18 11.57 -6.54
CA ASN A 516 25.19 10.65 -5.98
C ASN A 516 24.66 9.75 -4.83
N MET A 517 23.37 9.46 -4.84
CA MET A 517 22.67 8.64 -3.88
C MET A 517 22.98 7.16 -4.16
N SER A 518 23.36 6.39 -3.13
CA SER A 518 23.72 4.98 -3.28
C SER A 518 22.58 4.18 -3.92
N PRO A 519 22.86 3.32 -4.92
CA PRO A 519 21.86 2.43 -5.52
C PRO A 519 21.22 1.47 -4.52
N GLU A 520 21.87 1.23 -3.37
CA GLU A 520 21.36 0.34 -2.32
C GLU A 520 20.12 0.90 -1.62
N ILE A 521 19.84 2.19 -1.79
CA ILE A 521 18.76 2.89 -1.09
C ILE A 521 17.39 2.36 -1.47
N CYS A 522 17.21 2.03 -2.74
CA CYS A 522 15.93 1.60 -3.27
C CYS A 522 15.86 0.09 -3.50
N ARG A 523 16.97 -0.64 -3.35
CA ARG A 523 16.93 -2.11 -3.28
C ARG A 523 16.21 -2.53 -2.00
N GLU A 524 15.08 -3.20 -2.16
CA GLU A 524 14.31 -3.85 -1.08
C GLU A 524 13.61 -2.92 -0.09
N ALA A 525 13.61 -1.61 -0.35
CA ALA A 525 13.08 -0.60 0.57
C ALA A 525 11.71 -0.05 0.17
N TYR A 526 11.09 -0.50 -0.94
CA TYR A 526 9.83 0.05 -1.41
C TYR A 526 8.85 -1.03 -1.88
N LEU A 527 7.59 -0.92 -1.46
CA LEU A 527 6.46 -1.77 -1.81
C LEU A 527 5.66 -1.16 -2.96
N VAL A 528 5.49 -1.90 -4.04
CA VAL A 528 4.76 -1.50 -5.24
C VAL A 528 3.60 -2.46 -5.43
N ASN A 529 2.42 -1.94 -5.76
CA ASN A 529 1.36 -2.79 -6.29
C ASN A 529 1.71 -3.21 -7.72
N ALA A 530 1.91 -4.51 -7.95
CA ALA A 530 2.23 -5.06 -9.25
C ALA A 530 1.08 -5.96 -9.74
N PRO A 531 0.13 -5.43 -10.53
CA PRO A 531 -0.94 -6.25 -11.10
C PRO A 531 -0.34 -7.38 -11.95
N GLY A 532 -0.90 -8.59 -11.82
CA GLY A 532 -0.36 -9.81 -12.45
C GLY A 532 0.65 -10.58 -11.59
N TYR A 533 0.91 -10.11 -10.37
CA TYR A 533 1.67 -10.84 -9.36
C TYR A 533 0.82 -11.05 -8.11
N THR A 534 1.17 -12.07 -7.33
CA THR A 534 0.43 -12.46 -6.13
C THR A 534 1.41 -12.95 -5.07
N ASN A 535 1.22 -12.51 -3.83
CA ASN A 535 1.95 -13.07 -2.70
C ASN A 535 1.42 -14.45 -2.33
N ILE A 536 2.30 -15.39 -2.01
CA ILE A 536 1.96 -16.61 -1.27
C ILE A 536 2.60 -16.55 0.10
N PHE A 537 1.82 -16.63 1.17
CA PHE A 537 2.39 -16.65 2.52
C PHE A 537 3.15 -17.96 2.76
N ALA A 538 4.47 -17.86 2.96
CA ALA A 538 5.35 -19.01 3.01
C ALA A 538 5.11 -19.88 4.25
N ALA A 539 4.86 -19.27 5.41
CA ALA A 539 4.66 -20.01 6.67
C ALA A 539 3.46 -20.98 6.64
N PRO A 540 2.22 -20.54 6.34
CA PRO A 540 1.09 -21.48 6.25
C PRO A 540 1.24 -22.46 5.09
N TRP A 541 1.83 -22.04 3.96
CA TRP A 541 2.08 -22.93 2.83
C TRP A 541 3.01 -24.09 3.22
N VAL A 542 4.16 -23.79 3.85
CA VAL A 542 5.12 -24.79 4.33
C VAL A 542 4.50 -25.67 5.42
N ALA A 543 3.73 -25.10 6.35
CA ALA A 543 3.07 -25.86 7.41
C ALA A 543 2.09 -26.90 6.85
N ILE A 544 1.22 -26.50 5.91
CA ILE A 544 0.27 -27.42 5.25
C ILE A 544 1.05 -28.50 4.49
N PHE A 545 2.07 -28.11 3.73
CA PHE A 545 2.88 -29.06 2.96
C PHE A 545 3.54 -30.12 3.85
N VAL A 546 4.15 -29.70 4.96
CA VAL A 546 4.82 -30.61 5.91
C VAL A 546 3.80 -31.52 6.61
N ILE A 547 2.66 -30.99 7.07
CA ILE A 547 1.62 -31.79 7.71
C ILE A 547 1.07 -32.84 6.75
N CYS A 548 0.74 -32.46 5.52
CA CYS A 548 0.25 -33.39 4.50
C CYS A 548 1.28 -34.47 4.19
N SER A 549 2.55 -34.09 4.06
CA SER A 549 3.65 -35.03 3.82
C SER A 549 3.82 -36.01 4.98
N LEU A 550 3.73 -35.55 6.24
CA LEU A 550 3.79 -36.40 7.42
C LEU A 550 2.62 -37.37 7.49
N ILE A 551 1.40 -36.93 7.14
CA ILE A 551 0.22 -37.81 7.06
C ILE A 551 0.46 -38.91 6.01
N VAL A 552 0.90 -38.55 4.81
CA VAL A 552 1.17 -39.52 3.74
C VAL A 552 2.22 -40.52 4.17
N VAL A 553 3.34 -40.07 4.77
CA VAL A 553 4.42 -40.97 5.24
C VAL A 553 4.00 -41.83 6.42
N ALA A 554 3.28 -41.29 7.41
CA ALA A 554 2.85 -42.05 8.59
C ALA A 554 1.75 -43.08 8.28
N THR A 555 0.97 -42.83 7.23
CA THR A 555 -0.07 -43.75 6.74
C THR A 555 0.42 -44.65 5.62
N PHE A 556 1.66 -44.47 5.15
CA PHE A 556 2.28 -45.45 4.27
C PHE A 556 2.33 -46.76 5.05
N PRO A 557 1.62 -47.80 4.57
CA PRO A 557 1.58 -49.06 5.28
C PRO A 557 3.03 -49.52 5.43
N THR A 558 3.45 -49.83 6.66
CA THR A 558 4.68 -50.58 6.93
C THR A 558 4.51 -52.03 6.47
N GLY A 559 4.03 -52.19 5.23
CA GLY A 559 3.80 -53.45 4.56
C GLY A 559 5.13 -54.12 4.31
N THR A 560 5.13 -55.43 4.46
CA THR A 560 6.25 -56.30 4.14
C THR A 560 6.85 -55.96 2.77
N ARG A 561 8.18 -56.00 2.70
CA ARG A 561 9.11 -55.59 1.61
C ARG A 561 8.73 -56.00 0.17
N GLU A 562 7.71 -56.83 -0.02
CA GLU A 562 7.23 -57.30 -1.33
C GLU A 562 6.22 -56.34 -1.97
N ASP A 563 5.39 -55.63 -1.19
CA ASP A 563 4.38 -54.71 -1.74
C ASP A 563 4.99 -53.40 -2.27
N GLU A 564 6.16 -52.99 -1.78
CA GLU A 564 6.86 -51.78 -2.24
C GLU A 564 7.44 -51.93 -3.66
N LYS A 565 7.84 -53.15 -4.07
CA LYS A 565 8.41 -53.39 -5.41
C LYS A 565 7.37 -53.22 -6.53
N LEU A 566 6.15 -53.69 -6.28
CA LEU A 566 5.04 -53.65 -7.25
C LEU A 566 4.53 -52.23 -7.52
N LEU A 567 4.67 -51.32 -6.56
CA LEU A 567 4.20 -49.93 -6.72
C LEU A 567 5.16 -49.09 -7.57
N PHE A 568 6.47 -49.30 -7.41
CA PHE A 568 7.49 -48.57 -8.19
C PHE A 568 7.63 -49.10 -9.62
N GLU A 569 7.40 -50.39 -9.88
CA GLU A 569 7.41 -50.96 -11.24
C GLU A 569 6.25 -50.49 -12.13
N ARG A 570 5.18 -49.90 -11.55
CA ARG A 570 4.00 -49.44 -12.31
C ARG A 570 4.01 -47.95 -12.66
N LEU A 571 4.97 -47.18 -12.16
CA LEU A 571 5.09 -45.77 -12.54
C LEU A 571 5.78 -45.68 -13.91
N PRO A 572 5.20 -44.97 -14.90
CA PRO A 572 5.87 -44.75 -16.18
C PRO A 572 7.20 -44.03 -15.95
N ASP A 573 8.28 -44.47 -16.60
CA ASP A 573 9.63 -43.87 -16.46
C ASP A 573 9.62 -42.35 -16.69
N SER A 574 8.69 -41.85 -17.50
CA SER A 574 8.48 -40.43 -17.76
C SER A 574 8.01 -39.61 -16.55
N MET A 575 7.40 -40.23 -15.53
CA MET A 575 6.99 -39.59 -14.28
C MET A 575 8.02 -39.76 -13.15
N VAL A 576 8.81 -40.83 -13.18
CA VAL A 576 9.79 -41.14 -12.12
C VAL A 576 10.90 -40.08 -12.07
N GLN A 577 11.46 -39.69 -13.21
CA GLN A 577 12.53 -38.68 -13.29
C GLN A 577 12.08 -37.29 -12.78
N PRO A 578 10.94 -36.71 -13.20
CA PRO A 578 10.48 -35.42 -12.68
C PRO A 578 10.07 -35.48 -11.21
N LEU A 579 9.50 -36.59 -10.72
CA LEU A 579 9.19 -36.76 -9.29
C LEU A 579 10.47 -36.86 -8.45
N ALA A 580 11.49 -37.58 -8.92
CA ALA A 580 12.78 -37.66 -8.25
C ALA A 580 13.49 -36.29 -8.21
N ASN A 581 13.52 -35.57 -9.33
CA ASN A 581 14.06 -34.21 -9.39
C ASN A 581 13.29 -33.24 -8.50
N LEU A 582 11.96 -33.34 -8.45
CA LEU A 582 11.12 -32.52 -7.59
C LEU A 582 11.37 -32.83 -6.10
N CYS A 583 11.50 -34.10 -5.73
CA CYS A 583 11.87 -34.51 -4.38
C CYS A 583 13.25 -33.98 -3.97
N VAL A 584 14.24 -34.01 -4.87
CA VAL A 584 15.57 -33.42 -4.61
C VAL A 584 15.46 -31.91 -4.40
N VAL A 585 14.71 -31.19 -5.25
CA VAL A 585 14.49 -29.75 -5.11
C VAL A 585 13.75 -29.40 -3.82
N ILE A 586 12.73 -30.16 -3.43
CA ILE A 586 11.96 -29.96 -2.19
C ILE A 586 12.81 -30.28 -0.97
N VAL A 587 13.56 -31.38 -0.98
CA VAL A 587 14.49 -31.71 0.12
C VAL A 587 15.53 -30.61 0.24
N HIS A 588 16.10 -30.13 -0.86
CA HIS A 588 17.09 -29.07 -0.83
C HIS A 588 16.51 -27.73 -0.35
N ALA A 589 15.31 -27.36 -0.81
CA ALA A 589 14.60 -26.16 -0.38
C ALA A 589 14.19 -26.22 1.09
N THR A 590 13.72 -27.38 1.57
CA THR A 590 13.35 -27.59 2.98
C THR A 590 14.58 -27.65 3.89
N THR A 591 15.69 -28.27 3.47
CA THR A 591 16.95 -28.22 4.22
C THR A 591 17.54 -26.82 4.25
N ASN A 592 17.47 -26.07 3.15
CA ASN A 592 17.95 -24.69 3.12
C ASN A 592 17.05 -23.76 3.95
N ALA A 593 15.73 -23.96 3.90
CA ALA A 593 14.79 -23.24 4.76
C ALA A 593 15.00 -23.60 6.24
N LEU A 594 15.22 -24.86 6.59
CA LEU A 594 15.53 -25.29 7.96
C LEU A 594 16.88 -24.78 8.44
N ASP A 595 17.95 -24.88 7.63
CA ASP A 595 19.28 -24.34 7.98
C ASP A 595 19.22 -22.81 8.13
N TRP A 596 18.47 -22.13 7.26
CA TRP A 596 18.26 -20.69 7.35
C TRP A 596 17.39 -20.30 8.56
N ILE A 597 16.33 -21.04 8.89
CA ILE A 597 15.54 -20.87 10.12
C ILE A 597 16.42 -21.09 11.35
N LEU A 598 17.27 -22.12 11.36
CA LEU A 598 18.21 -22.41 12.44
C LEU A 598 19.26 -21.28 12.60
N ARG A 599 19.83 -20.76 11.51
CA ARG A 599 20.77 -19.62 11.55
C ARG A 599 20.10 -18.31 11.96
N SER A 600 18.86 -18.08 11.54
CA SER A 600 18.09 -16.88 11.87
C SER A 600 17.61 -16.90 13.32
N THR A 601 17.23 -18.06 13.84
CA THR A 601 16.88 -18.24 15.27
C THR A 601 18.10 -18.10 16.19
N VAL A 602 19.29 -18.52 15.75
CA VAL A 602 20.56 -18.26 16.46
C VAL A 602 20.91 -16.77 16.49
N SER A 603 20.59 -16.01 15.44
CA SER A 603 20.85 -14.55 15.40
C SER A 603 19.83 -13.72 16.19
N CYS A 604 18.67 -14.29 16.54
CA CYS A 604 17.57 -13.60 17.23
C CYS A 604 17.45 -13.91 18.74
N SER A 605 18.36 -14.70 19.34
CA SER A 605 18.09 -15.31 20.66
C SER A 605 19.26 -15.34 21.65
N ILE A 606 19.49 -14.22 22.35
CA ILE A 606 19.90 -14.27 23.78
C ILE A 606 18.65 -14.37 24.68
N VAL A 607 17.44 -14.10 24.17
CA VAL A 607 16.20 -14.04 24.98
C VAL A 607 15.26 -15.23 24.79
N CYS A 608 15.24 -15.90 23.62
CA CYS A 608 14.31 -17.03 23.37
C CYS A 608 14.81 -18.41 23.84
N TRP A 609 16.00 -18.52 24.42
CA TRP A 609 16.59 -19.82 24.77
C TRP A 609 15.89 -20.54 25.95
N LYS A 610 14.97 -19.86 26.67
CA LYS A 610 14.22 -20.46 27.78
C LYS A 610 12.94 -21.23 27.40
N PHE A 611 12.53 -21.25 26.12
CA PHE A 611 11.24 -21.86 25.74
C PHE A 611 11.30 -23.05 24.76
N MET A 612 12.47 -23.47 24.27
CA MET A 612 12.55 -24.73 23.52
C MET A 612 12.70 -25.92 24.49
N THR A 613 11.62 -26.68 24.64
CA THR A 613 11.65 -27.95 25.40
C THR A 613 12.53 -28.99 24.70
N ALA A 614 13.19 -29.85 25.48
CA ALA A 614 14.05 -30.95 24.98
C ALA A 614 13.35 -31.85 23.92
N SER A 615 12.03 -31.93 23.97
CA SER A 615 11.17 -32.64 23.01
C SER A 615 11.31 -32.10 21.57
N THR A 616 11.46 -30.78 21.40
CA THR A 616 11.57 -30.12 20.10
C THR A 616 12.93 -30.38 19.46
N LEU A 617 13.99 -30.39 20.27
CA LEU A 617 15.35 -30.75 19.85
C LEU A 617 15.47 -32.23 19.49
N ALA A 618 14.87 -33.13 20.29
CA ALA A 618 14.81 -34.56 19.99
C ALA A 618 14.02 -34.86 18.70
N PHE A 619 12.98 -34.06 18.43
CA PHE A 619 12.18 -34.15 17.21
C PHE A 619 12.96 -33.68 15.97
N LEU A 620 13.66 -32.55 16.04
CA LEU A 620 14.52 -32.05 14.95
C LEU A 620 15.69 -33.00 14.66
N ALA A 621 16.26 -33.64 15.69
CA ALA A 621 17.28 -34.66 15.53
C ALA A 621 16.74 -35.90 14.78
N LYS A 622 15.52 -36.34 15.09
CA LYS A 622 14.87 -37.45 14.35
C LYS A 622 14.59 -37.10 12.90
N ILE A 623 14.13 -35.88 12.60
CA ILE A 623 13.93 -35.42 11.22
C ILE A 623 15.23 -35.46 10.41
N ASN A 624 16.35 -34.99 10.99
CA ASN A 624 17.64 -34.99 10.31
C ASN A 624 18.13 -36.43 10.02
N VAL A 625 17.91 -37.36 10.95
CA VAL A 625 18.23 -38.79 10.75
C VAL A 625 17.36 -39.40 9.63
N THR A 626 16.06 -39.13 9.63
CA THR A 626 15.14 -39.63 8.59
C THR A 626 15.44 -39.04 7.22
N ALA A 627 15.76 -37.74 7.14
CA ALA A 627 16.18 -37.08 5.91
C ALA A 627 17.49 -37.67 5.34
N ARG A 628 18.47 -37.98 6.21
CA ARG A 628 19.70 -38.67 5.81
C ARG A 628 19.45 -40.11 5.33
N MET A 629 18.51 -40.83 5.95
CA MET A 629 18.13 -42.17 5.48
C MET A 629 17.48 -42.10 4.10
N ILE A 630 16.53 -41.18 3.90
CA ILE A 630 15.86 -40.93 2.62
C ILE A 630 16.88 -40.54 1.54
N TRP A 631 17.83 -39.65 1.85
CA TRP A 631 18.91 -39.27 0.93
C TRP A 631 19.81 -40.46 0.56
N SER A 632 20.14 -41.33 1.52
CA SER A 632 20.95 -42.55 1.26
C SER A 632 20.22 -43.58 0.40
N SER A 633 18.89 -43.61 0.48
CA SER A 633 18.04 -44.49 -0.33
C SER A 633 17.84 -43.91 -1.73
N ALA A 634 17.66 -42.60 -1.85
CA ALA A 634 17.57 -41.90 -3.13
C ALA A 634 18.87 -42.01 -3.95
N ARG A 635 20.05 -41.85 -3.32
CA ARG A 635 21.35 -42.09 -3.98
C ARG A 635 21.46 -43.48 -4.61
N ARG A 636 20.98 -44.49 -3.89
CA ARG A 636 21.01 -45.88 -4.34
C ARG A 636 20.07 -46.18 -5.51
N VAL A 637 18.97 -45.44 -5.62
CA VAL A 637 18.00 -45.59 -6.71
C VAL A 637 18.43 -44.81 -7.96
N ILE A 638 19.11 -43.68 -7.79
CA ILE A 638 19.52 -42.79 -8.88
C ILE A 638 20.90 -43.18 -9.48
N GLY A 639 21.64 -44.10 -8.83
CA GLY A 639 22.93 -44.59 -9.32
C GLY A 639 24.07 -43.57 -9.25
N VAL A 640 24.09 -42.72 -8.21
CA VAL A 640 25.13 -41.71 -7.93
C VAL A 640 25.84 -41.98 -6.61
#